data_AF-A0A957K9S8-F1
#
_entry.id   AF-A0A957K9S8-F1
#
_cell.length_a   1.000
_cell.length_b   1.000
_cell.length_c   1.000
_cell.angle_alpha   90.00
_cell.angle_beta   90.00
_cell.angle_gamma   90.00
#
_symmetry.space_group_name_H-M   'P 1'
#
loop_
_entity.id
_entity.type
_entity.pdbx_description
1 polymer ?
#
loop_
_entity_poly.entity_id
_entity_poly.type
_entity_poly.pdbx_seq_one_letter_code
_entity_poly.pdbx_strand_id
1 'polypeptide(L)'
;MSDDIKLEGYCLKCKETRAIKDPKPEWASNGSPATRGTCAVCGTNVYKRGHTPLHDNLPKPETTARPGKKKGTRKTKKSTSGQRRSGKLVIVESPAKAKTIGKYLGSGYRVTSSVGHVRDLLRSRLSVDVEHDYEPEYRVPNDKRSTVKEIKDLAAKSTEVFLATDSDREGEAIAWHVLEAAEIEPERAKRVVFQEITKPAILKAFEQPRDIDMDRVDAQQARRILDRLVGYKLSPLLWRKVRGRLSAGRVQSVAVRLVVEREREINNFTPDEYWFIKAQLGREESRKQKPRPFFEAKLHRYEGKEIELKSREEVAPHVAILEKSAFNVGTVRLGTRKRNPAAPFTTSTLQQEASRKLNFRTSKTMRLAQQLYEGIDIGQEGAVGLITYMRTDSVAISTEAQAEARDYVIANYGADYVPDEPPIYKTRSKAAQEAHEAIRPTLVRRSPQALKNYLSRDQLRLYKLIWDRFVASQMAPAVYDTVSADIFAGEANVAVSKRPYMFRATGSTLRFAGFLALYEETEPTDRPDDDQSENQVPPTLTKDELLDLLKVLPEQHFTQPPPRYSEATLVKAMEEHGIGRPSTYASIVETVQKRGYVEQDSRRLHPTPTGELVNDMLVEHFPDVLSVDFTANLEDDLDRIAEGKSAWVPIIDSFYQKFDQRLKSADDAIPKQNIQAEPDYVGRD
;
A
#
# COMPACT_ATOMS: atom_id res chain seq x y z
N MET A 1 -57.72 52.04 12.37
CA MET A 1 -56.99 51.98 11.08
C MET A 1 -55.92 50.92 11.25
N SER A 2 -56.23 49.69 10.82
CA SER A 2 -55.37 48.53 10.93
C SER A 2 -54.46 48.49 9.71
N ASP A 3 -53.18 48.79 9.88
CA ASP A 3 -52.19 48.45 8.87
C ASP A 3 -52.12 46.91 8.77
N ASP A 4 -52.39 46.38 7.57
CA ASP A 4 -52.27 44.97 7.25
C ASP A 4 -50.79 44.53 7.40
N ILE A 5 -50.42 44.05 8.58
CA ILE A 5 -49.09 43.49 8.82
C ILE A 5 -48.94 42.23 7.96
N LYS A 6 -48.21 42.35 6.84
CA LYS A 6 -47.87 41.23 5.96
C LYS A 6 -46.83 40.34 6.63
N LEU A 7 -47.28 39.24 7.25
CA LEU A 7 -46.39 38.22 7.80
C LEU A 7 -46.29 37.02 6.86
N GLU A 8 -45.08 36.50 6.71
CA GLU A 8 -44.80 35.29 5.93
C GLU A 8 -44.27 34.16 6.80
N GLY A 9 -44.68 32.92 6.47
CA GLY A 9 -44.23 31.69 7.11
C GLY A 9 -44.16 30.53 6.13
N TYR A 10 -43.34 29.53 6.45
CA TYR A 10 -43.15 28.36 5.60
C TYR A 10 -44.35 27.42 5.66
N CYS A 11 -45.01 27.19 4.52
CA CYS A 11 -46.13 26.27 4.42
C CYS A 11 -45.63 24.87 4.04
N LEU A 12 -45.77 23.90 4.95
CA LEU A 12 -45.35 22.51 4.72
C LEU A 12 -46.08 21.83 3.54
N LYS A 13 -47.31 22.26 3.23
CA LYS A 13 -48.09 21.72 2.11
C LYS A 13 -47.67 22.32 0.77
N CYS A 14 -47.36 23.61 0.71
CA CYS A 14 -46.85 24.27 -0.50
C CYS A 14 -45.34 24.13 -0.69
N LYS A 15 -44.61 23.69 0.35
CA LYS A 15 -43.14 23.61 0.41
C LYS A 15 -42.41 24.93 0.10
N GLU A 16 -43.05 26.06 0.41
CA GLU A 16 -42.51 27.41 0.15
C GLU A 16 -43.03 28.40 1.20
N THR A 17 -42.35 29.54 1.33
CA THR A 17 -42.76 30.66 2.18
C THR A 17 -43.98 31.35 1.58
N ARG A 18 -45.04 31.53 2.38
CA ARG A 18 -46.31 32.11 1.95
C ARG A 18 -46.81 33.13 2.97
N ALA A 19 -47.61 34.10 2.49
CA ALA A 19 -48.33 35.02 3.35
C ALA A 19 -49.27 34.27 4.31
N ILE A 20 -49.24 34.68 5.58
CA ILE A 20 -50.08 34.17 6.66
C ILE A 20 -51.36 35.00 6.69
N LYS A 21 -52.51 34.37 6.44
CA LYS A 21 -53.82 34.94 6.71
C LYS A 21 -54.19 34.75 8.18
N ASP A 22 -54.86 35.76 8.73
CA ASP A 22 -55.32 35.83 10.12
C ASP A 22 -54.22 35.51 11.15
N PRO A 23 -53.06 36.21 11.12
CA PRO A 23 -51.97 35.93 12.03
C PRO A 23 -52.36 36.20 13.48
N LYS A 24 -52.23 35.18 14.33
CA LYS A 24 -52.46 35.26 15.78
C LYS A 24 -51.15 35.00 16.52
N PRO A 25 -50.66 35.95 17.33
CA PRO A 25 -49.51 35.73 18.20
C PRO A 25 -49.84 34.73 19.31
N GLU A 26 -48.91 33.85 19.63
CA GLU A 26 -49.02 32.85 20.72
C GLU A 26 -47.66 32.64 21.41
N TRP A 27 -47.69 32.30 22.69
CA TRP A 27 -46.51 31.87 23.43
C TRP A 27 -46.48 30.35 23.49
N ALA A 28 -45.35 29.74 23.09
CA ALA A 28 -45.14 28.30 23.25
C ALA A 28 -45.03 27.93 24.75
N SER A 29 -45.18 26.64 25.07
CA SER A 29 -45.15 26.14 26.46
C SER A 29 -43.84 26.39 27.22
N ASN A 30 -42.76 26.68 26.50
CA ASN A 30 -41.45 27.07 27.03
C ASN A 30 -41.25 28.60 27.09
N GLY A 31 -42.27 29.40 26.79
CA GLY A 31 -42.23 30.86 26.81
C GLY A 31 -41.62 31.52 25.57
N SER A 32 -41.34 30.79 24.48
CA SER A 32 -40.86 31.38 23.22
C SER A 32 -42.00 31.94 22.35
N PRO A 33 -41.83 33.10 21.69
CA PRO A 33 -42.87 33.70 20.85
C PRO A 33 -43.04 32.96 19.51
N ALA A 34 -44.28 32.85 19.04
CA ALA A 34 -44.63 32.31 17.74
C ALA A 34 -45.91 32.97 17.18
N THR A 35 -46.05 33.00 15.86
CA THR A 35 -47.29 33.44 15.20
C THR A 35 -47.89 32.27 14.43
N ARG A 36 -49.17 31.99 14.68
CA ARG A 36 -49.96 30.98 13.97
C ARG A 36 -50.94 31.66 13.02
N GLY A 37 -51.15 31.11 11.86
CA GLY A 37 -52.24 31.49 10.98
C GLY A 37 -52.46 30.45 9.89
N THR A 38 -53.09 30.84 8.78
CA THR A 38 -53.37 29.93 7.66
C THR A 38 -52.64 30.38 6.40
N CYS A 39 -52.24 29.44 5.57
CA CYS A 39 -51.62 29.74 4.28
C CYS A 39 -52.63 30.42 3.36
N ALA A 40 -52.28 31.59 2.82
CA ALA A 40 -53.14 32.33 1.90
C ALA A 40 -53.55 31.56 0.63
N VAL A 41 -52.79 30.51 0.27
CA VAL A 41 -52.97 29.71 -0.96
C VAL A 41 -53.70 28.39 -0.67
N CYS A 42 -53.24 27.60 0.30
CA CYS A 42 -53.76 26.24 0.50
C CYS A 42 -54.58 26.03 1.78
N GLY A 43 -54.80 27.10 2.56
CA GLY A 43 -55.60 27.09 3.80
C GLY A 43 -55.02 26.27 4.96
N THR A 44 -53.84 25.68 4.80
CA THR A 44 -53.20 24.85 5.84
C THR A 44 -52.59 25.72 6.93
N ASN A 45 -52.55 25.22 8.16
CA ASN A 45 -51.91 25.93 9.28
C ASN A 45 -50.43 26.20 8.99
N VAL A 46 -50.02 27.45 9.23
CA VAL A 46 -48.64 27.93 9.08
C VAL A 46 -48.19 28.49 10.42
N TYR A 47 -46.94 28.18 10.78
CA TYR A 47 -46.30 28.63 12.02
C TYR A 47 -45.02 29.39 11.70
N LYS A 48 -44.89 30.59 12.27
CA LYS A 48 -43.66 31.38 12.27
C LYS A 48 -43.11 31.44 13.68
N ARG A 49 -41.92 30.87 13.91
CA ARG A 49 -41.23 31.02 15.20
C ARG A 49 -40.53 32.39 15.25
N GLY A 50 -40.49 32.99 16.43
CA GLY A 50 -39.83 34.27 16.66
C GLY A 50 -40.81 35.40 16.93
N HIS A 51 -40.26 36.50 17.43
CA HIS A 51 -41.02 37.70 17.75
C HIS A 51 -41.56 38.36 16.47
N THR A 52 -42.78 38.86 16.52
CA THR A 52 -43.40 39.67 15.46
C THR A 52 -44.01 40.92 16.09
N PRO A 53 -44.29 42.00 15.33
CA PRO A 53 -44.91 43.21 15.89
C PRO A 53 -46.26 42.95 16.60
N LEU A 54 -46.92 41.83 16.29
CA LEU A 54 -48.13 41.41 16.99
C LEU A 54 -47.89 40.98 18.45
N HIS A 55 -46.64 40.74 18.87
CA HIS A 55 -46.29 40.35 20.24
C HIS A 55 -45.98 41.54 21.15
N ASP A 56 -45.75 42.75 20.61
CA ASP A 56 -45.32 43.93 21.37
C ASP A 56 -46.30 44.31 22.50
N ASN A 57 -47.59 43.98 22.33
CA ASN A 57 -48.66 44.27 23.30
C ASN A 57 -49.26 43.01 23.95
N LEU A 58 -48.65 41.82 23.77
CA LEU A 58 -49.10 40.60 24.47
C LEU A 58 -48.31 40.39 25.76
N PRO A 59 -48.98 40.22 26.92
CA PRO A 59 -48.29 39.86 28.14
C PRO A 59 -47.61 38.49 27.97
N LYS A 60 -46.30 38.45 28.25
CA LYS A 60 -45.53 37.20 28.25
C LYS A 60 -45.96 36.36 29.47
N PRO A 61 -46.31 35.08 29.30
CA PRO A 61 -46.71 34.23 30.43
C PRO A 61 -45.53 34.08 31.41
N GLU A 62 -45.81 34.26 32.70
CA GLU A 62 -44.88 33.90 33.77
C GLU A 62 -44.61 32.40 33.69
N THR A 63 -43.38 32.04 33.34
CA THR A 63 -42.95 30.65 33.36
C THR A 63 -42.76 30.24 34.82
N THR A 64 -43.80 29.63 35.39
CA THR A 64 -43.71 28.97 36.69
C THR A 64 -42.70 27.82 36.59
N ALA A 65 -41.55 27.99 37.23
CA ALA A 65 -40.67 26.88 37.55
C ALA A 65 -41.50 25.82 38.30
N ARG A 66 -41.56 24.60 37.76
CA ARG A 66 -42.30 23.50 38.39
C ARG A 66 -41.82 23.31 39.84
N PRO A 67 -42.71 23.30 40.85
CA PRO A 67 -42.33 23.19 42.26
C PRO A 67 -41.94 21.76 42.64
N GLY A 68 -41.00 21.64 43.57
CA GLY A 68 -40.51 20.39 44.12
C GLY A 68 -41.54 19.61 44.95
N LYS A 69 -41.51 18.28 44.83
CA LYS A 69 -42.18 17.35 45.76
C LYS A 69 -41.28 17.09 46.98
N LYS A 70 -41.81 17.36 48.17
CA LYS A 70 -41.19 17.15 49.49
C LYS A 70 -41.08 15.66 49.87
N LYS A 71 -40.07 15.43 50.73
CA LYS A 71 -39.61 14.20 51.40
C LYS A 71 -40.73 13.27 51.91
N GLY A 72 -40.82 12.08 51.32
CA GLY A 72 -41.09 10.84 52.04
C GLY A 72 -39.76 10.13 52.27
N THR A 73 -39.51 9.70 53.50
CA THR A 73 -38.29 9.03 53.97
C THR A 73 -37.84 7.90 53.04
N ARG A 74 -36.90 8.23 52.14
CA ARG A 74 -36.14 7.28 51.34
C ARG A 74 -34.69 7.68 51.46
N LYS A 75 -33.89 6.74 51.95
CA LYS A 75 -32.44 6.84 52.18
C LYS A 75 -31.78 7.75 51.15
N THR A 76 -31.07 8.75 51.66
CA THR A 76 -30.11 9.57 50.93
C THR A 76 -29.30 8.74 49.93
N LYS A 77 -29.60 8.85 48.63
CA LYS A 77 -28.60 8.61 47.59
C LYS A 77 -27.95 9.94 47.28
N LYS A 78 -26.75 10.10 47.86
CA LYS A 78 -25.68 11.00 47.43
C LYS A 78 -25.63 11.14 45.90
N SER A 79 -25.17 12.30 45.46
CA SER A 79 -24.43 12.44 44.21
C SER A 79 -23.56 11.22 43.97
N THR A 80 -23.62 10.62 42.78
CA THR A 80 -22.47 9.82 42.30
C THR A 80 -21.46 10.81 41.73
N SER A 81 -20.83 11.66 42.55
CA SER A 81 -19.50 11.36 43.08
C SER A 81 -19.34 9.93 43.62
N GLY A 82 -18.78 9.07 42.76
CA GLY A 82 -18.27 7.76 43.16
C GLY A 82 -19.08 6.56 42.69
N GLN A 83 -19.37 6.44 41.39
CA GLN A 83 -19.29 5.08 40.85
C GLN A 83 -17.80 4.73 40.92
N ARG A 84 -17.42 3.90 41.88
CA ARG A 84 -16.02 3.53 42.11
C ARG A 84 -15.52 2.93 40.79
N ARG A 85 -14.74 3.71 40.04
CA ARG A 85 -14.13 3.25 38.79
C ARG A 85 -13.36 1.97 39.15
N SER A 86 -13.53 0.92 38.37
CA SER A 86 -12.89 -0.37 38.64
C SER A 86 -12.55 -1.06 37.32
N GLY A 87 -11.44 -1.79 37.31
CA GLY A 87 -10.95 -2.45 36.11
C GLY A 87 -10.25 -1.52 35.12
N LYS A 88 -9.67 -2.14 34.09
CA LYS A 88 -8.91 -1.50 33.03
C LYS A 88 -9.62 -1.76 31.70
N LEU A 89 -9.84 -0.72 30.90
CA LEU A 89 -10.41 -0.83 29.55
C LEU A 89 -9.27 -0.84 28.52
N VAL A 90 -9.36 -1.68 27.51
CA VAL A 90 -8.47 -1.69 26.35
C VAL A 90 -9.31 -1.50 25.10
N ILE A 91 -8.90 -0.57 24.24
CA ILE A 91 -9.59 -0.28 22.97
C ILE A 91 -8.60 -0.55 21.83
N VAL A 92 -9.02 -1.37 20.87
CA VAL A 92 -8.24 -1.74 19.66
C VAL A 92 -9.04 -1.42 18.39
N GLU A 93 -8.45 -1.48 17.20
CA GLU A 93 -9.21 -1.19 15.97
C GLU A 93 -10.24 -2.25 15.60
N SER A 94 -9.97 -3.53 15.83
CA SER A 94 -10.77 -4.61 15.27
C SER A 94 -11.23 -5.66 16.29
N PRO A 95 -12.38 -6.33 16.05
CA PRO A 95 -12.87 -7.38 16.94
C PRO A 95 -11.94 -8.59 17.05
N ALA A 96 -11.24 -8.96 15.96
CA ALA A 96 -10.30 -10.07 15.97
C ALA A 96 -9.12 -9.79 16.90
N LYS A 97 -8.53 -8.59 16.77
CA LYS A 97 -7.47 -8.09 17.66
C LYS A 97 -7.94 -8.04 19.12
N ALA A 98 -9.20 -7.65 19.36
CA ALA A 98 -9.77 -7.62 20.72
C ALA A 98 -9.85 -9.02 21.35
N LYS A 99 -10.25 -10.04 20.58
CA LYS A 99 -10.31 -11.44 21.02
C LYS A 99 -8.90 -11.96 21.38
N THR A 100 -7.92 -11.71 20.52
CA THR A 100 -6.52 -12.17 20.71
C THR A 100 -5.88 -11.50 21.92
N ILE A 101 -5.96 -10.17 22.05
CA ILE A 101 -5.36 -9.42 23.16
C ILE A 101 -6.06 -9.72 24.49
N GLY A 102 -7.39 -9.83 24.49
CA GLY A 102 -8.17 -10.17 25.69
C GLY A 102 -7.76 -11.51 26.30
N LYS A 103 -7.37 -12.48 25.47
CA LYS A 103 -6.82 -13.76 25.94
C LYS A 103 -5.51 -13.59 26.72
N TYR A 104 -4.61 -12.73 26.27
CA TYR A 104 -3.29 -12.58 26.90
C TYR A 104 -3.31 -11.75 28.18
N LEU A 105 -4.15 -10.73 28.24
CA LEU A 105 -4.28 -9.84 29.40
C LEU A 105 -5.12 -10.45 30.54
N GLY A 106 -6.04 -11.37 30.21
CA GLY A 106 -6.89 -12.06 31.19
C GLY A 106 -8.01 -11.18 31.78
N SER A 107 -8.63 -11.67 32.86
CA SER A 107 -9.87 -11.10 33.42
C SER A 107 -9.73 -9.72 34.06
N GLY A 108 -8.51 -9.24 34.31
CA GLY A 108 -8.25 -7.90 34.84
C GLY A 108 -8.50 -6.77 33.83
N TYR A 109 -8.65 -7.11 32.54
CA TYR A 109 -8.83 -6.17 31.45
C TYR A 109 -10.14 -6.45 30.71
N ARG A 110 -10.91 -5.40 30.43
CA ARG A 110 -12.01 -5.45 29.47
C ARG A 110 -11.51 -4.93 28.14
N VAL A 111 -11.52 -5.77 27.11
CA VAL A 111 -11.07 -5.39 25.76
C VAL A 111 -12.28 -5.16 24.85
N THR A 112 -12.29 -4.04 24.12
CA THR A 112 -13.32 -3.69 23.13
C THR A 112 -12.67 -3.14 21.85
N SER A 113 -13.47 -2.93 20.80
CA SER A 113 -13.01 -2.51 19.47
C SER A 113 -13.69 -1.21 19.03
N SER A 114 -12.93 -0.30 18.42
CA SER A 114 -13.46 0.92 17.75
C SER A 114 -14.06 0.63 16.37
N VAL A 115 -13.74 -0.53 15.79
CA VAL A 115 -14.13 -0.94 14.43
C VAL A 115 -13.53 0.06 13.41
N GLY A 116 -12.25 0.38 13.56
CA GLY A 116 -11.51 1.38 12.78
C GLY A 116 -11.74 2.82 13.25
N HIS A 117 -11.73 3.75 12.29
CA HIS A 117 -11.97 5.18 12.54
C HIS A 117 -13.36 5.45 13.11
N VAL A 118 -13.43 6.29 14.14
CA VAL A 118 -14.69 6.70 14.81
C VAL A 118 -15.12 8.14 14.48
N ARG A 119 -14.20 8.93 13.91
CA ARG A 119 -14.43 10.31 13.44
C ARG A 119 -13.92 10.43 12.01
N ASP A 120 -14.57 11.28 11.21
CA ASP A 120 -14.09 11.70 9.89
C ASP A 120 -14.66 13.08 9.54
N LEU A 121 -14.08 13.73 8.54
CA LEU A 121 -14.55 14.99 7.98
C LEU A 121 -15.91 14.81 7.28
N LEU A 122 -16.79 15.83 7.32
CA LEU A 122 -18.10 15.76 6.63
C LEU A 122 -17.89 15.54 5.13
N ARG A 123 -18.63 14.63 4.50
CA ARG A 123 -18.53 14.39 3.05
C ARG A 123 -19.20 15.49 2.21
N SER A 124 -20.16 16.21 2.79
CA SER A 124 -21.03 17.17 2.10
C SER A 124 -20.49 18.59 2.04
N ARG A 125 -19.43 18.90 2.80
CA ARG A 125 -18.74 20.19 2.79
C ARG A 125 -17.23 19.98 2.94
N LEU A 126 -16.44 21.04 2.73
CA LEU A 126 -14.99 20.96 2.82
C LEU A 126 -14.52 20.46 4.20
N SER A 127 -15.17 20.91 5.28
CA SER A 127 -14.85 20.55 6.68
C SER A 127 -13.43 20.89 7.11
N VAL A 128 -12.81 21.86 6.44
CA VAL A 128 -11.50 22.41 6.77
C VAL A 128 -11.65 23.91 6.66
N ASP A 129 -11.36 24.64 7.74
CA ASP A 129 -11.37 26.09 7.75
C ASP A 129 -10.03 26.64 7.25
N VAL A 130 -9.98 26.99 5.96
CA VAL A 130 -8.77 27.49 5.30
C VAL A 130 -8.37 28.91 5.73
N GLU A 131 -9.23 29.63 6.47
CA GLU A 131 -8.95 30.97 6.98
C GLU A 131 -8.40 30.93 8.41
N HIS A 132 -8.65 29.85 9.15
CA HIS A 132 -8.23 29.66 10.54
C HIS A 132 -7.36 28.40 10.68
N ASP A 133 -6.12 28.49 10.20
CA ASP A 133 -5.07 27.46 10.36
C ASP A 133 -5.50 26.04 9.95
N TYR A 134 -6.38 25.93 8.94
CA TYR A 134 -6.88 24.65 8.41
C TYR A 134 -7.64 23.81 9.44
N GLU A 135 -8.28 24.43 10.44
CA GLU A 135 -8.97 23.73 11.51
C GLU A 135 -9.99 22.70 10.95
N PRO A 136 -9.85 21.39 11.26
CA PRO A 136 -10.72 20.37 10.73
C PRO A 136 -11.99 20.17 11.58
N GLU A 137 -13.14 20.15 10.92
CA GLU A 137 -14.41 19.82 11.57
C GLU A 137 -14.73 18.33 11.45
N TYR A 138 -14.30 17.57 12.45
CA TYR A 138 -14.60 16.14 12.55
C TYR A 138 -15.99 15.87 13.14
N ARG A 139 -16.67 14.86 12.57
CA ARG A 139 -17.91 14.30 13.13
C ARG A 139 -17.79 12.81 13.37
N VAL A 140 -18.61 12.29 14.29
CA VAL A 140 -18.86 10.84 14.40
C VAL A 140 -19.84 10.42 13.30
N PRO A 141 -19.44 9.54 12.36
CA PRO A 141 -20.34 8.98 11.36
C PRO A 141 -21.55 8.27 12.00
N ASN A 142 -22.70 8.28 11.33
CA ASN A 142 -23.95 7.76 11.90
C ASN A 142 -23.85 6.28 12.30
N ASP A 143 -23.16 5.48 11.50
CA ASP A 143 -22.88 4.07 11.72
C ASP A 143 -21.91 3.80 12.89
N LYS A 144 -21.15 4.81 13.33
CA LYS A 144 -20.20 4.72 14.46
C LYS A 144 -20.75 5.21 15.78
N ARG A 145 -21.91 5.88 15.80
CA ARG A 145 -22.49 6.48 17.03
C ARG A 145 -22.74 5.46 18.14
N SER A 146 -23.23 4.26 17.80
CA SER A 146 -23.45 3.18 18.77
C SER A 146 -22.14 2.71 19.40
N THR A 147 -21.10 2.54 18.57
CA THR A 147 -19.77 2.09 19.01
C THR A 147 -19.12 3.12 19.94
N VAL A 148 -19.14 4.40 19.56
CA VAL A 148 -18.60 5.48 20.39
C VAL A 148 -19.34 5.59 21.72
N LYS A 149 -20.68 5.45 21.71
CA LYS A 149 -21.48 5.45 22.94
C LYS A 149 -21.09 4.29 23.87
N GLU A 150 -20.91 3.09 23.32
CA GLU A 150 -20.46 1.94 24.11
C GLU A 150 -19.06 2.18 24.71
N ILE A 151 -18.12 2.68 23.91
CA ILE A 151 -16.76 3.00 24.38
C ILE A 151 -16.82 4.03 25.52
N LYS A 152 -17.60 5.10 25.35
CA LYS A 152 -17.81 6.13 26.38
C LYS A 152 -18.37 5.55 27.68
N ASP A 153 -19.40 4.71 27.58
CA ASP A 153 -20.02 4.06 28.74
C ASP A 153 -19.07 3.10 29.47
N LEU A 154 -18.18 2.42 28.74
CA LEU A 154 -17.13 1.55 29.33
C LEU A 154 -15.99 2.37 29.93
N ALA A 155 -15.55 3.42 29.25
CA ALA A 155 -14.50 4.31 29.73
C ALA A 155 -14.91 5.02 31.02
N ALA A 156 -16.17 5.46 31.13
CA ALA A 156 -16.69 6.08 32.35
C ALA A 156 -16.61 5.18 33.60
N LYS A 157 -16.65 3.85 33.42
CA LYS A 157 -16.61 2.85 34.50
C LYS A 157 -15.20 2.37 34.87
N SER A 158 -14.22 2.62 34.00
CA SER A 158 -12.87 2.05 34.11
C SER A 158 -11.90 3.01 34.81
N THR A 159 -10.94 2.47 35.56
CA THR A 159 -9.90 3.32 36.20
C THR A 159 -8.93 3.88 35.19
N GLU A 160 -8.35 2.99 34.39
CA GLU A 160 -7.42 3.28 33.30
C GLU A 160 -8.04 2.87 31.96
N VAL A 161 -7.69 3.60 30.89
CA VAL A 161 -8.09 3.29 29.51
C VAL A 161 -6.83 3.17 28.66
N PHE A 162 -6.60 2.00 28.08
CA PHE A 162 -5.48 1.71 27.20
C PHE A 162 -5.93 1.78 25.74
N LEU A 163 -5.26 2.61 24.95
CA LEU A 163 -5.44 2.76 23.51
C LEU A 163 -4.38 1.89 22.80
N ALA A 164 -4.80 0.74 22.29
CA ALA A 164 -3.95 -0.32 21.76
C ALA A 164 -4.13 -0.49 20.24
N THR A 165 -4.19 0.63 19.53
CA THR A 165 -4.22 0.73 18.06
C THR A 165 -2.87 0.37 17.45
N ASP A 166 -2.82 0.16 16.14
CA ASP A 166 -1.59 -0.16 15.40
C ASP A 166 -0.51 0.93 15.56
N SER A 167 0.75 0.58 15.33
CA SER A 167 1.91 1.43 15.62
C SER A 167 2.18 2.56 14.63
N ASP A 168 1.46 2.58 13.50
CA ASP A 168 1.61 3.58 12.44
C ASP A 168 0.88 4.89 12.79
N ARG A 169 1.07 5.92 11.95
CA ARG A 169 0.39 7.22 12.11
C ARG A 169 -1.14 7.12 12.03
N GLU A 170 -1.66 6.14 11.29
CA GLU A 170 -3.09 5.91 11.20
C GLU A 170 -3.64 5.41 12.54
N GLY A 171 -2.98 4.44 13.16
CA GLY A 171 -3.32 3.93 14.49
C GLY A 171 -3.20 5.00 15.57
N GLU A 172 -2.22 5.91 15.47
CA GLU A 172 -2.11 7.05 16.39
C GLU A 172 -3.29 8.02 16.26
N ALA A 173 -3.67 8.38 15.03
CA ALA A 173 -4.84 9.22 14.77
C ALA A 173 -6.16 8.54 15.22
N ILE A 174 -6.30 7.22 15.07
CA ILE A 174 -7.45 6.48 15.58
C ILE A 174 -7.50 6.56 17.12
N ALA A 175 -6.37 6.39 17.80
CA ALA A 175 -6.28 6.52 19.26
C ALA A 175 -6.75 7.90 19.71
N TRP A 176 -6.26 8.96 19.08
CA TRP A 176 -6.67 10.33 19.35
C TRP A 176 -8.17 10.55 19.06
N HIS A 177 -8.67 10.10 17.91
CA HIS A 177 -10.08 10.21 17.56
C HIS A 177 -10.99 9.48 18.53
N VAL A 178 -10.59 8.32 19.06
CA VAL A 178 -11.32 7.57 20.08
C VAL A 178 -11.35 8.34 21.40
N LEU A 179 -10.20 8.85 21.85
CA LEU A 179 -10.08 9.67 23.06
C LEU A 179 -11.07 10.84 23.02
N GLU A 180 -11.05 11.59 21.92
CA GLU A 180 -11.89 12.76 21.71
C GLU A 180 -13.38 12.39 21.55
N ALA A 181 -13.71 11.41 20.70
CA ALA A 181 -15.10 11.05 20.41
C ALA A 181 -15.82 10.47 21.62
N ALA A 182 -15.11 9.72 22.46
CA ALA A 182 -15.64 9.11 23.66
C ALA A 182 -15.48 9.99 24.91
N GLU A 183 -14.94 11.20 24.77
CA GLU A 183 -14.70 12.16 25.87
C GLU A 183 -13.91 11.52 27.03
N ILE A 184 -12.83 10.82 26.70
CA ILE A 184 -11.96 10.16 27.68
C ILE A 184 -10.99 11.20 28.27
N GLU A 185 -10.95 11.30 29.60
CA GLU A 185 -9.99 12.14 30.34
C GLU A 185 -8.54 11.76 29.95
N PRO A 186 -7.73 12.68 29.39
CA PRO A 186 -6.37 12.38 28.91
C PRO A 186 -5.46 11.75 29.96
N GLU A 187 -5.57 12.15 31.22
CA GLU A 187 -4.75 11.65 32.34
C GLU A 187 -5.01 10.17 32.67
N ARG A 188 -6.11 9.61 32.15
CA ARG A 188 -6.47 8.18 32.29
C ARG A 188 -6.22 7.38 31.03
N ALA A 189 -5.94 8.04 29.92
CA ALA A 189 -5.63 7.41 28.66
C ALA A 189 -4.14 7.03 28.62
N LYS A 190 -3.86 5.81 28.17
CA LYS A 190 -2.50 5.28 28.03
C LYS A 190 -2.36 4.64 26.65
N ARG A 191 -1.41 5.10 25.85
CA ARG A 191 -1.13 4.56 24.52
C ARG A 191 -0.19 3.35 24.64
N VAL A 192 -0.59 2.23 24.04
CA VAL A 192 0.17 0.97 24.03
C VAL A 192 0.46 0.56 22.59
N VAL A 193 1.74 0.32 22.28
CA VAL A 193 2.20 0.00 20.92
C VAL A 193 2.92 -1.35 20.91
N PHE A 194 2.68 -2.15 19.88
CA PHE A 194 3.33 -3.45 19.66
C PHE A 194 3.39 -3.75 18.16
N GLN A 195 4.32 -4.61 17.76
CA GLN A 195 4.56 -4.97 16.35
C GLN A 195 4.10 -6.40 16.01
N GLU A 196 3.78 -7.18 17.03
CA GLU A 196 3.23 -8.52 16.91
C GLU A 196 2.27 -8.80 18.08
N ILE A 197 1.31 -9.68 17.84
CA ILE A 197 0.26 -10.02 18.81
C ILE A 197 0.60 -11.37 19.45
N THR A 198 1.70 -11.39 20.19
CA THR A 198 2.17 -12.52 21.01
C THR A 198 1.99 -12.24 22.49
N LYS A 199 1.85 -13.27 23.32
CA LYS A 199 1.70 -13.08 24.78
C LYS A 199 2.86 -12.27 25.39
N PRO A 200 4.15 -12.57 25.09
CA PRO A 200 5.26 -11.79 25.63
C PRO A 200 5.26 -10.33 25.15
N ALA A 201 5.04 -10.09 23.85
CA ALA A 201 5.04 -8.74 23.30
C ALA A 201 3.92 -7.87 23.88
N ILE A 202 2.71 -8.43 24.02
CA ILE A 202 1.57 -7.72 24.62
C ILE A 202 1.83 -7.41 26.10
N LEU A 203 2.31 -8.36 26.90
CA LEU A 203 2.58 -8.09 28.32
C LEU A 203 3.66 -7.00 28.48
N LYS A 204 4.75 -7.07 27.72
CA LYS A 204 5.81 -6.06 27.71
C LYS A 204 5.29 -4.68 27.29
N ALA A 205 4.43 -4.61 26.28
CA ALA A 205 3.86 -3.35 25.81
C ALA A 205 2.98 -2.67 26.88
N PHE A 206 2.26 -3.46 27.69
CA PHE A 206 1.43 -2.93 28.78
C PHE A 206 2.21 -2.50 30.02
N GLU A 207 3.47 -2.89 30.15
CA GLU A 207 4.39 -2.42 31.20
C GLU A 207 4.98 -1.04 30.87
N GLN A 208 5.02 -0.66 29.59
CA GLN A 208 5.62 0.59 29.10
C GLN A 208 4.64 1.42 28.25
N PRO A 209 3.48 1.81 28.80
CA PRO A 209 2.57 2.72 28.10
C PRO A 209 3.21 4.11 27.96
N ARG A 210 2.84 4.82 26.90
CA ARG A 210 3.19 6.23 26.67
C ARG A 210 1.93 7.09 26.53
N ASP A 211 2.12 8.39 26.40
CA ASP A 211 1.05 9.30 25.97
C ASP A 211 0.83 9.22 24.45
N ILE A 212 -0.28 9.79 23.96
CA ILE A 212 -0.51 9.95 22.52
C ILE A 212 0.55 10.90 21.95
N ASP A 213 1.15 10.48 20.84
CA ASP A 213 2.13 11.25 20.10
C ASP A 213 1.39 12.21 19.16
N MET A 214 1.28 13.48 19.56
CA MET A 214 0.55 14.48 18.81
C MET A 214 1.24 14.86 17.49
N ASP A 215 2.57 14.72 17.39
CA ASP A 215 3.30 14.98 16.14
C ASP A 215 2.88 13.97 15.05
N ARG A 216 2.72 12.69 15.43
CA ARG A 216 2.18 11.66 14.54
C ARG A 216 0.70 11.87 14.17
N VAL A 217 -0.10 12.35 15.12
CA VAL A 217 -1.51 12.72 14.87
C VAL A 217 -1.57 13.87 13.87
N ASP A 218 -0.77 14.91 14.07
CA ASP A 218 -0.69 16.09 13.21
C ASP A 218 -0.22 15.71 11.80
N ALA A 219 0.76 14.81 11.67
CA ALA A 219 1.18 14.30 10.37
C ALA A 219 0.05 13.58 9.63
N GLN A 220 -0.73 12.74 10.33
CA GLN A 220 -1.89 12.07 9.73
C GLN A 220 -2.98 13.08 9.36
N GLN A 221 -3.24 14.05 10.23
CA GLN A 221 -4.23 15.09 10.03
C GLN A 221 -3.87 15.98 8.83
N ALA A 222 -2.63 16.44 8.75
CA ALA A 222 -2.09 17.18 7.63
C ALA A 222 -2.30 16.44 6.31
N ARG A 223 -1.95 15.14 6.27
CA ARG A 223 -2.22 14.28 5.11
C ARG A 223 -3.71 14.25 4.75
N ARG A 224 -4.58 14.06 5.74
CA ARG A 224 -6.03 13.96 5.55
C ARG A 224 -6.65 15.26 5.04
N ILE A 225 -6.20 16.40 5.58
CA ILE A 225 -6.62 17.74 5.18
C ILE A 225 -6.16 18.05 3.77
N LEU A 226 -4.90 17.78 3.46
CA LEU A 226 -4.34 17.95 2.13
C LEU A 226 -5.14 17.18 1.08
N ASP A 227 -5.35 15.88 1.30
CA ASP A 227 -6.12 15.04 0.38
C ASP A 227 -7.56 15.54 0.23
N ARG A 228 -8.13 16.11 1.31
CA ARG A 228 -9.44 16.77 1.29
C ARG A 228 -9.43 18.05 0.43
N LEU A 229 -8.45 18.93 0.60
CA LEU A 229 -8.33 20.17 -0.16
C LEU A 229 -8.24 19.89 -1.66
N VAL A 230 -7.34 18.97 -2.05
CA VAL A 230 -7.18 18.57 -3.45
C VAL A 230 -8.44 17.92 -3.98
N GLY A 231 -8.93 16.88 -3.31
CA GLY A 231 -10.07 16.10 -3.80
C GLY A 231 -11.34 16.94 -3.92
N TYR A 232 -11.65 17.77 -2.92
CA TYR A 232 -12.88 18.56 -2.89
C TYR A 232 -12.85 19.72 -3.88
N LYS A 233 -11.69 20.33 -4.13
CA LYS A 233 -11.58 21.47 -5.04
C LYS A 233 -11.31 21.09 -6.50
N LEU A 234 -10.54 20.04 -6.74
CA LEU A 234 -10.17 19.63 -8.11
C LEU A 234 -11.23 18.75 -8.77
N SER A 235 -11.99 17.95 -8.01
CA SER A 235 -13.06 17.11 -8.61
C SER A 235 -14.15 17.92 -9.32
N PRO A 236 -14.65 19.05 -8.77
CA PRO A 236 -15.60 19.92 -9.48
C PRO A 236 -15.06 20.49 -10.79
N LEU A 237 -13.76 20.79 -10.87
CA LEU A 237 -13.12 21.22 -12.12
C LEU A 237 -13.18 20.10 -13.16
N LEU A 238 -12.81 18.87 -12.78
CA LEU A 238 -12.91 17.70 -13.66
C LEU A 238 -14.36 17.45 -14.12
N TRP A 239 -15.35 17.68 -13.26
CA TRP A 239 -16.76 17.55 -13.65
C TRP A 239 -17.18 18.56 -14.71
N ARG A 240 -16.74 19.81 -14.56
CA ARG A 240 -17.06 20.89 -15.51
C ARG A 240 -16.36 20.69 -16.85
N LYS A 241 -15.10 20.25 -16.83
CA LYS A 241 -14.22 20.25 -18.00
C LYS A 241 -14.13 18.90 -18.72
N VAL A 242 -14.37 17.78 -18.04
CA VAL A 242 -14.19 16.42 -18.59
C VAL A 242 -15.52 15.64 -18.57
N ARG A 243 -15.90 15.08 -17.43
CA ARG A 243 -17.21 14.42 -17.22
C ARG A 243 -17.59 14.36 -15.74
N GLY A 244 -18.88 14.25 -15.47
CA GLY A 244 -19.40 14.12 -14.10
C GLY A 244 -18.86 12.88 -13.38
N ARG A 245 -18.85 12.93 -12.04
CA ARG A 245 -18.44 11.83 -11.13
C ARG A 245 -16.96 11.41 -11.16
N LEU A 246 -16.12 12.11 -11.92
CA LEU A 246 -14.67 11.98 -11.79
C LEU A 246 -14.19 12.42 -10.41
N SER A 247 -13.03 11.95 -9.98
CA SER A 247 -12.48 12.41 -8.71
C SER A 247 -10.98 12.47 -8.77
N ALA A 248 -10.45 13.62 -8.38
CA ALA A 248 -9.03 13.82 -8.30
C ALA A 248 -8.51 13.42 -6.93
N GLY A 249 -7.26 12.98 -6.89
CA GLY A 249 -6.52 12.78 -5.64
C GLY A 249 -5.05 12.89 -5.95
N ARG A 250 -4.31 13.63 -5.12
CA ARG A 250 -2.90 13.94 -5.33
C ARG A 250 -2.08 12.71 -5.72
N VAL A 251 -2.07 11.69 -4.86
CA VAL A 251 -1.28 10.46 -5.07
C VAL A 251 -1.88 9.58 -6.18
N GLN A 252 -3.20 9.58 -6.31
CA GLN A 252 -3.91 8.79 -7.33
C GLN A 252 -3.59 9.29 -8.74
N SER A 253 -3.56 10.61 -8.94
CA SER A 253 -3.21 11.24 -10.21
C SER A 253 -1.79 10.88 -10.64
N VAL A 254 -0.83 10.83 -9.71
CA VAL A 254 0.54 10.39 -10.02
C VAL A 254 0.60 8.90 -10.37
N ALA A 255 -0.17 8.04 -9.69
CA ALA A 255 -0.23 6.63 -10.06
C ALA A 255 -0.84 6.42 -11.47
N VAL A 256 -1.86 7.19 -11.84
CA VAL A 256 -2.40 7.19 -13.21
C VAL A 256 -1.34 7.68 -14.20
N ARG A 257 -0.60 8.75 -13.86
CA ARG A 257 0.49 9.28 -14.67
C ARG A 257 1.55 8.24 -14.99
N LEU A 258 2.01 7.46 -14.01
CA LEU A 258 2.97 6.38 -14.24
C LEU A 258 2.47 5.38 -15.29
N VAL A 259 1.19 5.01 -15.23
CA VAL A 259 0.58 4.09 -16.20
C VAL A 259 0.49 4.73 -17.60
N VAL A 260 0.07 6.00 -17.68
CA VAL A 260 -0.03 6.74 -18.95
C VAL A 260 1.35 6.95 -19.60
N GLU A 261 2.36 7.32 -18.81
CA GLU A 261 3.73 7.49 -19.31
C GLU A 261 4.31 6.17 -19.81
N ARG A 262 4.07 5.04 -19.11
CA ARG A 262 4.43 3.70 -19.61
C ARG A 262 3.73 3.36 -20.93
N GLU A 263 2.46 3.69 -21.07
CA GLU A 263 1.73 3.45 -22.33
C GLU A 263 2.32 4.27 -23.49
N ARG A 264 2.73 5.51 -23.21
CA ARG A 264 3.44 6.36 -24.19
C ARG A 264 4.81 5.83 -24.56
N GLU A 265 5.57 5.34 -23.59
CA GLU A 265 6.84 4.66 -23.84
C GLU A 265 6.64 3.48 -24.79
N ILE A 266 5.60 2.68 -24.58
CA ILE A 266 5.27 1.53 -25.43
C ILE A 266 4.83 1.98 -26.82
N ASN A 267 3.94 2.96 -26.93
CA ASN A 267 3.39 3.44 -28.20
C ASN A 267 4.45 4.14 -29.08
N ASN A 268 5.40 4.82 -28.46
CA ASN A 268 6.49 5.52 -29.16
C ASN A 268 7.74 4.64 -29.35
N PHE A 269 7.71 3.38 -28.90
CA PHE A 269 8.85 2.48 -29.00
C PHE A 269 8.98 1.95 -30.44
N THR A 270 10.14 2.18 -31.03
CA THR A 270 10.52 1.57 -32.31
C THR A 270 11.50 0.42 -32.03
N PRO A 271 11.13 -0.84 -32.30
CA PRO A 271 12.03 -1.97 -32.10
C PRO A 271 13.25 -1.91 -33.00
N ASP A 272 14.43 -1.88 -32.37
CA ASP A 272 15.71 -2.11 -33.05
C ASP A 272 15.96 -3.61 -33.23
N GLU A 273 16.28 -4.01 -34.47
CA GLU A 273 16.72 -5.35 -34.83
C GLU A 273 18.16 -5.59 -34.35
N TYR A 274 18.40 -6.78 -33.81
CA TYR A 274 19.75 -7.25 -33.52
C TYR A 274 19.84 -8.76 -33.67
N TRP A 275 21.05 -9.27 -33.89
CA TRP A 275 21.31 -10.68 -34.10
C TRP A 275 22.35 -11.22 -33.15
N PHE A 276 22.17 -12.48 -32.76
CA PHE A 276 23.21 -13.29 -32.15
C PHE A 276 23.61 -14.40 -33.12
N ILE A 277 24.89 -14.75 -33.13
CA ILE A 277 25.36 -15.98 -33.76
C ILE A 277 25.81 -16.91 -32.63
N LYS A 278 25.10 -18.01 -32.43
CA LYS A 278 25.50 -19.10 -31.54
C LYS A 278 26.11 -20.24 -32.34
N ALA A 279 26.94 -21.05 -31.70
CA ALA A 279 27.47 -22.29 -32.24
C ALA A 279 27.20 -23.44 -31.26
N GLN A 280 26.61 -24.52 -31.76
CA GLN A 280 26.51 -25.79 -31.03
C GLN A 280 27.79 -26.58 -31.25
N LEU A 281 28.52 -26.80 -30.16
CA LEU A 281 29.85 -27.38 -30.17
C LEU A 281 29.84 -28.71 -29.43
N GLY A 282 30.38 -29.76 -30.07
CA GLY A 282 30.55 -31.09 -29.48
C GLY A 282 32.02 -31.45 -29.31
N ARG A 283 32.36 -32.15 -28.23
CA ARG A 283 33.73 -32.67 -28.03
C ARG A 283 33.99 -33.87 -28.95
N GLU A 284 35.23 -34.09 -29.37
CA GLU A 284 35.57 -35.24 -30.24
C GLU A 284 35.32 -36.59 -29.54
N GLU A 285 35.64 -36.67 -28.25
CA GLU A 285 35.44 -37.87 -27.42
C GLU A 285 33.96 -38.29 -27.32
N SER A 286 33.03 -37.34 -27.49
CA SER A 286 31.60 -37.59 -27.39
C SER A 286 30.94 -37.98 -28.72
N ARG A 287 31.69 -38.04 -29.84
CA ARG A 287 31.18 -38.39 -31.19
C ARG A 287 30.38 -39.70 -31.24
N LYS A 288 30.73 -40.67 -30.38
CA LYS A 288 30.07 -42.00 -30.34
C LYS A 288 28.84 -42.06 -29.43
N GLN A 289 28.59 -41.04 -28.61
CA GLN A 289 27.45 -41.00 -27.68
C GLN A 289 26.15 -40.67 -28.41
N LYS A 290 25.02 -41.23 -27.97
CA LYS A 290 23.68 -41.00 -28.54
C LYS A 290 22.65 -40.73 -27.43
N PRO A 291 22.04 -39.53 -27.38
CA PRO A 291 22.29 -38.36 -28.23
C PRO A 291 23.70 -37.79 -28.01
N ARG A 292 24.27 -37.13 -29.04
CA ARG A 292 25.58 -36.51 -28.93
C ARG A 292 25.49 -35.28 -28.02
N PRO A 293 26.25 -35.22 -26.90
CA PRO A 293 26.30 -34.03 -26.06
C PRO A 293 26.92 -32.85 -26.80
N PHE A 294 26.34 -31.66 -26.59
CA PHE A 294 26.84 -30.40 -27.08
C PHE A 294 26.62 -29.31 -26.05
N PHE A 295 27.34 -28.20 -26.19
CA PHE A 295 27.09 -26.96 -25.47
C PHE A 295 27.01 -25.81 -26.47
N GLU A 296 26.36 -24.72 -26.08
CA GLU A 296 26.24 -23.53 -26.92
C GLU A 296 27.28 -22.48 -26.53
N ALA A 297 27.89 -21.86 -27.54
CA ALA A 297 28.75 -20.70 -27.37
C ALA A 297 28.21 -19.56 -28.22
N LYS A 298 28.21 -18.34 -27.69
CA LYS A 298 27.74 -17.13 -28.38
C LYS A 298 28.90 -16.33 -28.93
N LEU A 299 28.84 -15.89 -30.18
CA LEU A 299 29.85 -15.04 -30.79
C LEU A 299 29.93 -13.74 -29.99
N HIS A 300 31.13 -13.38 -29.55
CA HIS A 300 31.34 -12.22 -28.68
C HIS A 300 32.39 -11.27 -29.27
N ARG A 301 33.36 -11.73 -30.05
CA ARG A 301 34.31 -10.85 -30.75
C ARG A 301 34.61 -11.28 -32.17
N TYR A 302 34.87 -10.30 -33.01
CA TYR A 302 35.44 -10.44 -34.35
C TYR A 302 36.66 -9.51 -34.49
N GLU A 303 37.78 -10.04 -34.96
CA GLU A 303 39.07 -9.31 -35.10
C GLU A 303 39.49 -8.59 -33.81
N GLY A 304 39.22 -9.22 -32.65
CA GLY A 304 39.57 -8.69 -31.33
C GLY A 304 38.63 -7.62 -30.77
N LYS A 305 37.61 -7.19 -31.51
CA LYS A 305 36.60 -6.21 -31.06
C LYS A 305 35.26 -6.88 -30.78
N GLU A 306 34.49 -6.32 -29.86
CA GLU A 306 33.09 -6.74 -29.68
C GLU A 306 32.29 -6.47 -30.95
N ILE A 307 31.44 -7.43 -31.31
CA ILE A 307 30.66 -7.39 -32.55
C ILE A 307 29.19 -7.15 -32.21
N GLU A 308 28.60 -6.17 -32.88
CA GLU A 308 27.16 -5.93 -32.90
C GLU A 308 26.66 -6.24 -34.32
N LEU A 309 25.58 -6.99 -34.43
CA LEU A 309 24.99 -7.41 -35.71
C LEU A 309 23.56 -6.88 -35.77
N LYS A 310 23.26 -6.07 -36.78
CA LYS A 310 21.98 -5.32 -36.87
C LYS A 310 21.07 -5.76 -38.00
N SER A 311 21.55 -6.62 -38.89
CA SER A 311 20.76 -7.12 -40.02
C SER A 311 21.18 -8.51 -40.49
N ARG A 312 20.32 -9.15 -41.27
CA ARG A 312 20.61 -10.44 -41.90
C ARG A 312 21.79 -10.35 -42.88
N GLU A 313 21.92 -9.23 -43.59
CA GLU A 313 22.98 -8.98 -44.57
C GLU A 313 24.37 -8.91 -43.90
N GLU A 314 24.44 -8.38 -42.67
CA GLU A 314 25.66 -8.40 -41.85
C GLU A 314 25.97 -9.82 -41.33
N VAL A 315 24.95 -10.60 -40.97
CA VAL A 315 25.10 -11.94 -40.38
C VAL A 315 25.53 -12.99 -41.41
N ALA A 316 24.97 -12.96 -42.62
CA ALA A 316 25.14 -14.03 -43.61
C ALA A 316 26.60 -14.32 -43.99
N PRO A 317 27.47 -13.31 -44.23
CA PRO A 317 28.90 -13.54 -44.49
C PRO A 317 29.62 -14.24 -43.33
N HIS A 318 29.31 -13.86 -42.08
CA HIS A 318 29.90 -14.48 -40.89
C HIS A 318 29.48 -15.94 -40.76
N VAL A 319 28.19 -16.25 -40.94
CA VAL A 319 27.67 -17.63 -40.88
C VAL A 319 28.36 -18.51 -41.92
N ALA A 320 28.50 -18.05 -43.17
CA ALA A 320 29.14 -18.82 -44.24
C ALA A 320 30.61 -19.16 -43.96
N ILE A 321 31.33 -18.27 -43.26
CA ILE A 321 32.71 -18.51 -42.81
C ILE A 321 32.72 -19.49 -41.63
N LEU A 322 31.83 -19.30 -40.66
CA LEU A 322 31.76 -20.11 -39.44
C LEU A 322 31.39 -21.56 -39.72
N GLU A 323 30.51 -21.83 -40.68
CA GLU A 323 30.13 -23.19 -41.11
C GLU A 323 31.31 -24.03 -41.62
N LYS A 324 32.39 -23.38 -42.07
CA LYS A 324 33.61 -24.02 -42.58
C LYS A 324 34.81 -23.87 -41.65
N SER A 325 34.62 -23.23 -40.49
CA SER A 325 35.70 -22.89 -39.57
C SER A 325 36.04 -24.06 -38.64
N ALA A 326 37.30 -24.12 -38.21
CA ALA A 326 37.72 -24.96 -37.09
C ALA A 326 37.49 -24.21 -35.78
N PHE A 327 37.03 -24.91 -34.74
CA PHE A 327 36.76 -24.35 -33.42
C PHE A 327 37.72 -24.95 -32.40
N ASN A 328 38.46 -24.11 -31.69
CA ASN A 328 39.38 -24.55 -30.64
C ASN A 328 39.14 -23.77 -29.35
N VAL A 329 39.21 -24.48 -28.23
CA VAL A 329 39.18 -23.85 -26.91
C VAL A 329 40.42 -22.97 -26.74
N GLY A 330 40.24 -21.70 -26.41
CA GLY A 330 41.32 -20.80 -26.07
C GLY A 330 41.60 -20.81 -24.58
N THR A 331 40.76 -20.11 -23.82
CA THR A 331 40.91 -19.98 -22.36
C THR A 331 39.71 -20.58 -21.66
N VAL A 332 39.96 -21.35 -20.59
CA VAL A 332 38.92 -21.85 -19.69
C VAL A 332 39.16 -21.26 -18.31
N ARG A 333 38.13 -20.61 -17.75
CA ARG A 333 38.15 -20.00 -16.42
C ARG A 333 37.14 -20.75 -15.55
N LEU A 334 37.64 -21.36 -14.48
CA LEU A 334 36.82 -21.97 -13.43
C LEU A 334 36.71 -20.99 -12.26
N GLY A 335 35.55 -20.95 -11.64
CA GLY A 335 35.30 -20.09 -10.49
C GLY A 335 34.13 -20.57 -9.66
N THR A 336 33.81 -19.80 -8.63
CA THR A 336 32.65 -20.03 -7.78
C THR A 336 31.85 -18.75 -7.68
N ARG A 337 30.53 -18.82 -7.80
CA ARG A 337 29.61 -17.69 -7.58
C ARG A 337 28.67 -18.01 -6.42
N LYS A 338 28.49 -17.06 -5.52
CA LYS A 338 27.46 -17.14 -4.47
C LYS A 338 26.20 -16.37 -4.89
N ARG A 339 25.03 -16.96 -4.64
CA ARG A 339 23.73 -16.29 -4.71
C ARG A 339 23.22 -16.15 -3.28
N ASN A 340 23.08 -14.91 -2.82
CA ASN A 340 22.61 -14.63 -1.46
C ASN A 340 21.08 -14.72 -1.39
N PRO A 341 20.50 -15.15 -0.25
CA PRO A 341 19.08 -15.07 -0.05
C PRO A 341 18.63 -13.61 0.02
N ALA A 342 17.45 -13.34 -0.54
CA ALA A 342 16.87 -12.02 -0.47
C ALA A 342 16.27 -11.72 0.91
N ALA A 343 16.13 -10.43 1.21
CA ALA A 343 15.70 -9.95 2.52
C ALA A 343 14.29 -10.43 2.92
N PRO A 344 13.98 -10.50 4.22
CA PRO A 344 12.60 -10.65 4.70
C PRO A 344 11.64 -9.63 4.06
N PHE A 345 10.36 -9.96 4.06
CA PHE A 345 9.39 -9.13 3.34
C PHE A 345 9.19 -7.76 3.97
N THR A 346 9.20 -6.73 3.12
CA THR A 346 8.48 -5.47 3.32
C THR A 346 7.06 -5.59 2.75
N THR A 347 6.24 -4.57 2.94
CA THR A 347 4.88 -4.50 2.36
C THR A 347 4.91 -4.59 0.83
N SER A 348 5.79 -3.83 0.20
CA SER A 348 5.93 -3.79 -1.27
C SER A 348 6.40 -5.13 -1.81
N THR A 349 7.46 -5.69 -1.23
CA THR A 349 8.01 -6.97 -1.69
C THR A 349 7.06 -8.15 -1.44
N LEU A 350 6.27 -8.14 -0.36
CA LEU A 350 5.21 -9.12 -0.13
C LEU A 350 4.12 -9.04 -1.21
N GLN A 351 3.68 -7.83 -1.56
CA GLN A 351 2.67 -7.64 -2.60
C GLN A 351 3.18 -8.10 -3.97
N GLN A 352 4.45 -7.85 -4.27
CA GLN A 352 5.10 -8.31 -5.51
C GLN A 352 5.14 -9.84 -5.60
N GLU A 353 5.70 -10.51 -4.59
CA GLU A 353 5.83 -11.97 -4.60
C GLU A 353 4.47 -12.68 -4.50
N ALA A 354 3.50 -12.12 -3.76
CA ALA A 354 2.14 -12.65 -3.71
C ALA A 354 1.40 -12.52 -5.06
N SER A 355 1.58 -11.41 -5.78
CA SER A 355 1.05 -11.29 -7.14
C SER A 355 1.68 -12.32 -8.06
N ARG A 356 3.01 -12.45 -8.00
CA ARG A 356 3.75 -13.33 -8.90
C ARG A 356 3.49 -14.81 -8.66
N LYS A 357 3.68 -15.27 -7.41
CA LYS A 357 3.65 -16.70 -7.06
C LYS A 357 2.25 -17.19 -6.72
N LEU A 358 1.41 -16.32 -6.14
CA LEU A 358 0.10 -16.71 -5.64
C LEU A 358 -1.06 -16.26 -6.52
N ASN A 359 -0.80 -15.37 -7.47
CA ASN A 359 -1.79 -14.69 -8.30
C ASN A 359 -2.77 -13.83 -7.48
N PHE A 360 -2.28 -13.23 -6.39
CA PHE A 360 -3.09 -12.36 -5.54
C PHE A 360 -2.99 -10.90 -5.96
N ARG A 361 -4.14 -10.21 -6.01
CA ARG A 361 -4.20 -8.76 -6.10
C ARG A 361 -3.65 -8.15 -4.80
N THR A 362 -3.10 -6.94 -4.89
CA THR A 362 -2.51 -6.20 -3.76
C THR A 362 -3.50 -6.08 -2.59
N SER A 363 -4.77 -5.74 -2.86
CA SER A 363 -5.84 -5.64 -1.86
C SER A 363 -6.16 -6.98 -1.18
N LYS A 364 -6.14 -8.09 -1.92
CA LYS A 364 -6.34 -9.44 -1.37
C LYS A 364 -5.18 -9.83 -0.46
N THR A 365 -3.94 -9.56 -0.88
CA THR A 365 -2.74 -9.81 -0.08
C THR A 365 -2.82 -9.08 1.26
N MET A 366 -3.12 -7.78 1.25
CA MET A 366 -3.19 -7.00 2.49
C MET A 366 -4.32 -7.44 3.42
N ARG A 367 -5.49 -7.80 2.88
CA ARG A 367 -6.60 -8.34 3.68
C ARG A 367 -6.23 -9.66 4.38
N LEU A 368 -5.57 -10.57 3.67
CA LEU A 368 -5.13 -11.84 4.24
C LEU A 368 -4.00 -11.65 5.26
N ALA A 369 -3.06 -10.74 4.99
CA ALA A 369 -2.00 -10.39 5.93
C ALA A 369 -2.57 -9.77 7.22
N GLN A 370 -3.56 -8.87 7.13
CA GLN A 370 -4.28 -8.33 8.29
C GLN A 370 -4.85 -9.45 9.16
N GLN A 371 -5.53 -10.43 8.55
CA GLN A 371 -6.10 -11.56 9.29
C GLN A 371 -5.02 -12.40 10.00
N LEU A 372 -3.90 -12.66 9.32
CA LEU A 372 -2.78 -13.38 9.90
C LEU A 372 -2.14 -12.60 11.07
N TYR A 373 -2.10 -11.28 11.01
CA TYR A 373 -1.56 -10.42 12.08
C TYR A 373 -2.51 -10.31 13.28
N GLU A 374 -3.79 -9.99 13.06
CA GLU A 374 -4.79 -9.77 14.13
C GLU A 374 -5.11 -11.03 14.93
N GLY A 375 -5.08 -12.17 14.24
CA GLY A 375 -5.03 -13.48 14.83
C GLY A 375 -6.08 -14.45 14.30
N ILE A 376 -5.67 -15.72 14.26
CA ILE A 376 -6.49 -16.85 13.79
C ILE A 376 -6.54 -17.90 14.90
N ASP A 377 -7.71 -18.54 15.05
CA ASP A 377 -7.90 -19.63 15.99
C ASP A 377 -7.23 -20.91 15.49
N ILE A 378 -6.19 -21.38 16.18
CA ILE A 378 -5.40 -22.56 15.79
C ILE A 378 -5.59 -23.74 16.77
N GLY A 379 -6.79 -23.87 17.33
CA GLY A 379 -7.16 -25.01 18.18
C GLY A 379 -6.75 -24.80 19.64
N GLN A 380 -5.86 -25.64 20.18
CA GLN A 380 -5.50 -25.60 21.60
C GLN A 380 -4.81 -24.28 22.01
N GLU A 381 -4.05 -23.67 21.10
CA GLU A 381 -3.47 -22.34 21.33
C GLU A 381 -4.46 -21.20 21.11
N GLY A 382 -5.72 -21.45 20.74
CA GLY A 382 -6.75 -20.44 20.49
C GLY A 382 -6.35 -19.40 19.43
N ALA A 383 -6.90 -18.18 19.55
CA ALA A 383 -6.57 -17.07 18.66
C ALA A 383 -5.14 -16.55 18.89
N VAL A 384 -4.31 -16.54 17.84
CA VAL A 384 -2.92 -16.06 17.87
C VAL A 384 -2.58 -15.25 16.61
N GLY A 385 -1.80 -14.18 16.77
CA GLY A 385 -1.18 -13.49 15.64
C GLY A 385 -0.04 -14.34 15.05
N LEU A 386 -0.14 -14.68 13.77
CA LEU A 386 0.78 -15.57 13.07
C LEU A 386 1.94 -14.85 12.40
N ILE A 387 1.78 -13.57 12.07
CA ILE A 387 2.83 -12.73 11.46
C ILE A 387 2.99 -11.41 12.22
N THR A 388 4.15 -10.78 12.05
CA THR A 388 4.40 -9.39 12.46
C THR A 388 3.57 -8.40 11.62
N TYR A 389 3.57 -7.13 12.02
CA TYR A 389 2.80 -6.09 11.37
C TYR A 389 3.10 -5.98 9.87
N MET A 390 2.06 -6.04 9.04
CA MET A 390 2.17 -6.17 7.58
C MET A 390 2.35 -4.84 6.84
N ARG A 391 2.33 -3.70 7.53
CA ARG A 391 2.56 -2.37 6.96
C ARG A 391 3.91 -1.85 7.45
N THR A 392 4.95 -2.34 6.81
CA THR A 392 6.35 -2.03 7.11
C THR A 392 7.13 -1.83 5.82
N ASP A 393 8.07 -0.89 5.83
CA ASP A 393 9.11 -0.70 4.84
C ASP A 393 10.48 -1.23 5.33
N SER A 394 10.53 -1.76 6.55
CA SER A 394 11.73 -2.28 7.19
C SER A 394 11.98 -3.74 6.84
N VAL A 395 13.28 -4.09 6.73
CA VAL A 395 13.77 -5.46 6.61
C VAL A 395 14.46 -5.96 7.89
N ALA A 396 14.39 -5.17 8.97
CA ALA A 396 15.02 -5.50 10.25
C ALA A 396 14.34 -6.70 10.92
N ILE A 397 15.13 -7.53 11.59
CA ILE A 397 14.67 -8.70 12.35
C ILE A 397 15.26 -8.61 13.76
N SER A 398 14.48 -8.94 14.78
CA SER A 398 14.98 -9.04 16.16
C SER A 398 15.97 -10.17 16.35
N THR A 399 16.88 -10.00 17.31
CA THR A 399 17.89 -11.01 17.68
C THR A 399 17.27 -12.35 18.07
N GLU A 400 16.14 -12.31 18.75
CA GLU A 400 15.37 -13.48 19.19
C GLU A 400 14.81 -14.25 17.99
N ALA A 401 14.26 -13.55 17.00
CA ALA A 401 13.73 -14.17 15.79
C ALA A 401 14.84 -14.74 14.89
N GLN A 402 16.01 -14.09 14.82
CA GLN A 402 17.18 -14.63 14.14
C GLN A 402 17.67 -15.92 14.79
N ALA A 403 17.79 -15.94 16.13
CA ALA A 403 18.19 -17.12 16.88
C ALA A 403 17.19 -18.27 16.69
N GLU A 404 15.89 -18.00 16.75
CA GLU A 404 14.87 -19.03 16.52
C GLU A 404 14.94 -19.62 15.10
N ALA A 405 15.10 -18.77 14.08
CA ALA A 405 15.25 -19.22 12.70
C ALA A 405 16.53 -20.06 12.54
N ARG A 406 17.63 -19.65 13.16
CA ARG A 406 18.91 -20.38 13.15
C ARG A 406 18.73 -21.79 13.72
N ASP A 407 18.14 -21.90 14.90
CA ASP A 407 17.86 -23.20 15.54
C ASP A 407 16.96 -24.08 14.69
N TYR A 408 15.93 -23.48 14.07
CA TYR A 408 15.05 -24.19 13.16
C TYR A 408 15.80 -24.72 11.93
N VAL A 409 16.65 -23.92 11.31
CA VAL A 409 17.42 -24.35 10.13
C VAL A 409 18.40 -25.47 10.50
N ILE A 410 19.13 -25.36 11.61
CA ILE A 410 20.02 -26.43 12.10
C ILE A 410 19.24 -27.73 12.28
N ALA A 411 18.08 -27.68 12.92
CA ALA A 411 17.30 -28.88 13.22
C ALA A 411 16.66 -29.55 11.99
N ASN A 412 16.39 -28.80 10.91
CA ASN A 412 15.64 -29.32 9.76
C ASN A 412 16.47 -29.46 8.47
N TYR A 413 17.57 -28.71 8.33
CA TYR A 413 18.44 -28.70 7.14
C TYR A 413 19.90 -29.06 7.46
N GLY A 414 20.34 -28.86 8.71
CA GLY A 414 21.71 -29.13 9.15
C GLY A 414 22.56 -27.86 9.31
N ALA A 415 23.71 -28.02 9.96
CA ALA A 415 24.58 -26.89 10.33
C ALA A 415 25.15 -26.13 9.12
N ASP A 416 25.43 -26.82 8.00
CA ASP A 416 25.99 -26.21 6.78
C ASP A 416 25.01 -25.24 6.10
N TYR A 417 23.71 -25.33 6.40
CA TYR A 417 22.67 -24.44 5.86
C TYR A 417 22.52 -23.14 6.63
N VAL A 418 23.32 -22.95 7.67
CA VAL A 418 23.32 -21.76 8.50
C VAL A 418 24.62 -20.99 8.30
N PRO A 419 24.57 -19.68 8.01
CA PRO A 419 25.77 -18.87 7.87
C PRO A 419 26.49 -18.72 9.22
N ASP A 420 27.81 -18.52 9.20
CA ASP A 420 28.61 -18.35 10.43
C ASP A 420 28.07 -17.22 11.30
N GLU A 421 27.76 -16.08 10.67
CA GLU A 421 27.13 -14.91 11.31
C GLU A 421 25.68 -14.72 10.84
N PRO A 422 24.76 -14.24 11.69
CA PRO A 422 23.40 -13.90 11.30
C PRO A 422 23.36 -12.88 10.15
N PRO A 423 22.55 -13.11 9.10
CA PRO A 423 22.44 -12.17 7.98
C PRO A 423 21.93 -10.79 8.42
N ILE A 424 22.57 -9.73 7.92
CA ILE A 424 22.17 -8.34 8.15
C ILE A 424 21.67 -7.73 6.84
N TYR A 425 20.42 -7.27 6.86
CA TYR A 425 19.79 -6.58 5.74
C TYR A 425 19.65 -5.09 6.02
N LYS A 426 19.95 -4.25 5.01
CA LYS A 426 19.83 -2.79 5.12
C LYS A 426 18.53 -2.32 4.49
N THR A 427 17.73 -1.59 5.26
CA THR A 427 16.53 -0.91 4.75
C THR A 427 16.94 0.21 3.80
N ARG A 428 16.28 0.31 2.63
CA ARG A 428 16.59 1.28 1.58
C ARG A 428 15.85 2.61 1.73
N SER A 429 14.68 2.63 2.39
CA SER A 429 13.89 3.85 2.54
C SER A 429 14.54 4.81 3.55
N LYS A 430 14.67 6.08 3.16
CA LYS A 430 15.12 7.18 4.06
C LYS A 430 14.12 7.45 5.18
N ALA A 431 12.86 7.07 4.97
CA ALA A 431 11.73 7.23 5.87
C ALA A 431 11.49 6.04 6.81
N ALA A 432 12.33 4.99 6.79
CA ALA A 432 12.27 3.87 7.74
C ALA A 432 12.72 4.31 9.15
N GLN A 433 11.94 5.21 9.73
CA GLN A 433 12.10 5.70 11.09
C GLN A 433 11.13 5.00 12.06
N GLU A 434 10.16 4.25 11.54
CA GLU A 434 9.32 3.42 12.38
C GLU A 434 10.13 2.16 12.71
N ALA A 435 10.32 1.91 14.01
CA ALA A 435 11.08 0.80 14.59
C ALA A 435 10.45 -0.58 14.28
N HIS A 436 9.86 -0.77 13.11
CA HIS A 436 9.12 -1.94 12.71
C HIS A 436 10.09 -3.03 12.25
N GLU A 437 9.79 -4.26 12.63
CA GLU A 437 10.38 -5.44 12.01
C GLU A 437 9.82 -5.67 10.59
N ALA A 438 10.51 -6.52 9.83
CA ALA A 438 9.99 -7.04 8.58
C ALA A 438 8.75 -7.93 8.80
N ILE A 439 8.02 -8.22 7.72
CA ILE A 439 6.92 -9.16 7.72
C ILE A 439 7.49 -10.58 7.79
N ARG A 440 7.34 -11.22 8.96
CA ARG A 440 7.82 -12.57 9.26
C ARG A 440 6.81 -13.33 10.13
N PRO A 441 6.93 -14.66 10.27
CA PRO A 441 6.21 -15.40 11.30
C PRO A 441 6.53 -14.88 12.71
N THR A 442 5.53 -14.85 13.58
CA THR A 442 5.73 -14.60 15.02
C THR A 442 6.44 -15.75 15.73
N LEU A 443 6.32 -16.96 15.17
CA LEU A 443 7.01 -18.17 15.63
C LEU A 443 7.30 -19.06 14.43
N VAL A 444 8.57 -19.34 14.14
CA VAL A 444 9.04 -20.18 13.04
C VAL A 444 8.58 -21.62 13.19
N ARG A 445 8.49 -22.12 14.43
CA ARG A 445 8.03 -23.50 14.69
C ARG A 445 6.58 -23.77 14.26
N ARG A 446 5.77 -22.72 14.03
CA ARG A 446 4.44 -22.85 13.41
C ARG A 446 4.56 -23.07 11.92
N SER A 447 5.14 -24.20 11.51
CA SER A 447 5.38 -24.48 10.10
C SER A 447 4.07 -24.44 9.29
N PRO A 448 4.11 -24.08 8.00
CA PRO A 448 2.93 -24.09 7.16
C PRO A 448 2.19 -25.44 7.17
N GLN A 449 2.92 -26.54 7.27
CA GLN A 449 2.34 -27.88 7.37
C GLN A 449 1.52 -28.07 8.66
N ALA A 450 2.00 -27.55 9.79
CA ALA A 450 1.28 -27.62 11.08
C ALA A 450 0.01 -26.78 11.09
N LEU A 451 -0.02 -25.68 10.31
CA LEU A 451 -1.16 -24.76 10.25
C LEU A 451 -2.21 -25.14 9.19
N LYS A 452 -1.96 -26.16 8.37
CA LYS A 452 -2.78 -26.52 7.21
C LYS A 452 -4.27 -26.74 7.53
N ASN A 453 -4.58 -27.26 8.71
CA ASN A 453 -5.96 -27.57 9.13
C ASN A 453 -6.71 -26.38 9.75
N TYR A 454 -6.02 -25.28 10.04
CA TYR A 454 -6.60 -24.10 10.69
C TYR A 454 -6.77 -22.91 9.74
N LEU A 455 -5.95 -22.87 8.68
CA LEU A 455 -5.95 -21.79 7.70
C LEU A 455 -6.80 -22.12 6.48
N SER A 456 -7.52 -21.13 5.96
CA SER A 456 -8.07 -21.24 4.60
C SER A 456 -6.94 -21.40 3.57
N ARG A 457 -7.26 -21.94 2.40
CA ARG A 457 -6.29 -22.16 1.31
C ARG A 457 -5.44 -20.92 1.02
N ASP A 458 -6.06 -19.76 0.93
CA ASP A 458 -5.35 -18.53 0.57
C ASP A 458 -4.54 -17.95 1.73
N GLN A 459 -5.03 -18.06 2.98
CA GLN A 459 -4.25 -17.71 4.18
C GLN A 459 -3.01 -18.59 4.30
N LEU A 460 -3.16 -19.91 4.10
CA LEU A 460 -2.05 -20.87 4.15
C LEU A 460 -1.00 -20.56 3.08
N ARG A 461 -1.42 -20.25 1.85
CA ARG A 461 -0.51 -19.91 0.75
C ARG A 461 0.27 -18.63 1.05
N LEU A 462 -0.38 -17.59 1.58
CA LEU A 462 0.29 -16.35 1.94
C LEU A 462 1.23 -16.54 3.15
N TYR A 463 0.77 -17.27 4.17
CA TYR A 463 1.59 -17.58 5.34
C TYR A 463 2.82 -18.39 4.94
N LYS A 464 2.66 -19.42 4.09
CA LYS A 464 3.78 -20.20 3.55
C LYS A 464 4.78 -19.31 2.83
N LEU A 465 4.31 -18.40 1.98
CA LEU A 465 5.17 -17.46 1.27
C LEU A 465 6.01 -16.62 2.25
N ILE A 466 5.37 -16.03 3.27
CA ILE A 466 6.04 -15.24 4.32
C ILE A 466 7.04 -16.09 5.10
N TRP A 467 6.64 -17.30 5.49
CA TRP A 467 7.45 -18.22 6.26
C TRP A 467 8.68 -18.68 5.49
N ASP A 468 8.53 -19.14 4.25
CA ASP A 468 9.64 -19.61 3.42
C ASP A 468 10.65 -18.48 3.19
N ARG A 469 10.17 -17.26 2.87
CA ARG A 469 11.03 -16.08 2.65
C ARG A 469 11.83 -15.71 3.90
N PHE A 470 11.17 -15.70 5.06
CA PHE A 470 11.85 -15.39 6.32
C PHE A 470 12.92 -16.44 6.65
N VAL A 471 12.58 -17.73 6.64
CA VAL A 471 13.55 -18.78 6.99
C VAL A 471 14.70 -18.80 5.98
N ALA A 472 14.42 -18.69 4.68
CA ALA A 472 15.45 -18.62 3.65
C ALA A 472 16.39 -17.42 3.79
N SER A 473 15.88 -16.26 4.24
CA SER A 473 16.72 -15.09 4.53
C SER A 473 17.74 -15.31 5.66
N GLN A 474 17.54 -16.35 6.48
CA GLN A 474 18.46 -16.70 7.57
C GLN A 474 19.36 -17.90 7.21
N MET A 475 19.27 -18.42 5.98
CA MET A 475 20.05 -19.57 5.48
C MET A 475 21.33 -19.15 4.75
N ALA A 476 22.25 -20.08 4.60
CA ALA A 476 23.50 -19.88 3.86
C ALA A 476 23.24 -19.59 2.36
N PRO A 477 24.11 -18.82 1.69
CA PRO A 477 24.03 -18.59 0.23
C PRO A 477 24.09 -19.89 -0.57
N ALA A 478 23.41 -19.92 -1.71
CA ALA A 478 23.66 -20.97 -2.69
C ALA A 478 25.01 -20.74 -3.36
N VAL A 479 25.76 -21.81 -3.62
CA VAL A 479 27.09 -21.76 -4.24
C VAL A 479 27.03 -22.53 -5.56
N TYR A 480 27.51 -21.88 -6.61
CA TYR A 480 27.62 -22.46 -7.94
C TYR A 480 29.09 -22.56 -8.34
N ASP A 481 29.48 -23.69 -8.90
CA ASP A 481 30.73 -23.78 -9.67
C ASP A 481 30.44 -23.22 -11.07
N THR A 482 31.25 -22.27 -11.52
CA THR A 482 31.07 -21.57 -12.80
C THR A 482 32.21 -21.89 -13.75
N VAL A 483 31.89 -22.10 -15.03
CA VAL A 483 32.87 -22.22 -16.11
C VAL A 483 32.61 -21.12 -17.14
N SER A 484 33.68 -20.50 -17.62
CA SER A 484 33.66 -19.61 -18.78
C SER A 484 34.75 -20.03 -19.74
N ALA A 485 34.38 -20.36 -20.97
CA ALA A 485 35.30 -20.73 -22.03
C ALA A 485 35.25 -19.71 -23.16
N ASP A 486 36.41 -19.23 -23.59
CA ASP A 486 36.59 -18.46 -24.82
C ASP A 486 37.01 -19.46 -25.93
N ILE A 487 36.24 -19.59 -27.01
CA ILE A 487 36.45 -20.51 -28.13
C ILE A 487 36.79 -19.71 -29.39
N PHE A 488 37.90 -20.02 -30.04
CA PHE A 488 38.35 -19.33 -31.25
C PHE A 488 37.95 -20.10 -32.52
N ALA A 489 37.41 -19.38 -33.51
CA ALA A 489 36.97 -19.94 -34.79
C ALA A 489 37.60 -19.23 -36.00
N GLY A 490 38.01 -20.00 -37.00
CA GLY A 490 38.64 -19.51 -38.22
C GLY A 490 39.23 -20.64 -39.06
N GLU A 491 40.04 -20.29 -40.06
CA GLU A 491 40.70 -21.28 -40.91
C GLU A 491 41.61 -22.22 -40.10
N ALA A 492 41.59 -23.51 -40.43
CA ALA A 492 42.28 -24.55 -39.66
C ALA A 492 43.82 -24.38 -39.64
N ASN A 493 44.39 -23.79 -40.69
CA ASN A 493 45.82 -23.48 -40.84
C ASN A 493 46.26 -22.22 -40.07
N VAL A 494 45.33 -21.41 -39.55
CA VAL A 494 45.63 -20.22 -38.74
C VAL A 494 45.76 -20.62 -37.27
N ALA A 495 46.85 -20.16 -36.64
CA ALA A 495 47.08 -20.36 -35.20
C ALA A 495 45.87 -19.91 -34.37
N VAL A 496 45.47 -20.71 -33.37
CA VAL A 496 44.24 -20.49 -32.57
C VAL A 496 44.13 -19.06 -32.06
N SER A 497 45.21 -18.49 -31.53
CA SER A 497 45.25 -17.11 -30.98
C SER A 497 45.12 -15.99 -32.02
N LYS A 498 45.24 -16.30 -33.31
CA LYS A 498 45.13 -15.35 -34.43
C LYS A 498 43.82 -15.52 -35.23
N ARG A 499 42.99 -16.50 -34.86
CA ARG A 499 41.70 -16.70 -35.52
C ARG A 499 40.78 -15.51 -35.23
N PRO A 500 40.02 -15.03 -36.24
CA PRO A 500 39.31 -13.75 -36.15
C PRO A 500 38.08 -13.82 -35.25
N TYR A 501 37.41 -14.97 -35.11
CA TYR A 501 36.20 -15.09 -34.31
C TYR A 501 36.52 -15.63 -32.91
N MET A 502 35.87 -15.05 -31.91
CA MET A 502 35.87 -15.58 -30.55
C MET A 502 34.44 -15.68 -30.02
N PHE A 503 34.05 -16.90 -29.68
CA PHE A 503 32.81 -17.24 -29.01
C PHE A 503 33.05 -17.35 -27.51
N ARG A 504 32.02 -17.08 -26.72
CA ARG A 504 32.02 -17.30 -25.29
C ARG A 504 30.92 -18.27 -24.91
N ALA A 505 31.29 -19.30 -24.14
CA ALA A 505 30.37 -20.20 -23.48
C ALA A 505 30.49 -20.00 -21.96
N THR A 506 29.36 -19.86 -21.29
CA THR A 506 29.29 -19.76 -19.83
C THR A 506 28.33 -20.83 -19.32
N GLY A 507 28.75 -21.53 -18.28
CA GLY A 507 27.93 -22.52 -17.60
C GLY A 507 28.09 -22.40 -16.09
N SER A 508 27.09 -22.86 -15.37
CA SER A 508 27.15 -22.97 -13.91
C SER A 508 26.44 -24.24 -13.45
N THR A 509 26.98 -24.85 -12.41
CA THR A 509 26.38 -26.03 -11.76
C THR A 509 26.22 -25.76 -10.28
N LEU A 510 25.07 -26.14 -9.71
CA LEU A 510 24.80 -25.95 -8.30
C LEU A 510 25.68 -26.88 -7.46
N ARG A 511 26.62 -26.30 -6.72
CA ARG A 511 27.50 -27.02 -5.80
C ARG A 511 26.86 -27.20 -4.42
N PHE A 512 26.19 -26.15 -3.95
CA PHE A 512 25.50 -26.15 -2.67
C PHE A 512 24.21 -25.35 -2.76
N ALA A 513 23.09 -25.97 -2.41
CA ALA A 513 21.77 -25.35 -2.53
C ALA A 513 21.57 -24.15 -1.59
N GLY A 514 22.16 -24.17 -0.38
CA GLY A 514 21.91 -23.14 0.63
C GLY A 514 20.41 -22.86 0.79
N PHE A 515 20.04 -21.58 0.80
CA PHE A 515 18.64 -21.14 0.91
C PHE A 515 17.70 -21.67 -0.20
N LEU A 516 18.21 -22.07 -1.37
CA LEU A 516 17.39 -22.59 -2.48
C LEU A 516 16.77 -23.95 -2.16
N ALA A 517 17.27 -24.66 -1.14
CA ALA A 517 16.63 -25.88 -0.63
C ALA A 517 15.21 -25.62 -0.08
N LEU A 518 14.91 -24.37 0.30
CA LEU A 518 13.62 -23.95 0.82
C LEU A 518 12.90 -22.96 -0.11
N TYR A 519 13.60 -21.93 -0.57
CA TYR A 519 12.98 -20.81 -1.27
C TYR A 519 13.84 -20.32 -2.42
N GLU A 520 13.27 -20.37 -3.63
CA GLU A 520 13.81 -19.67 -4.78
C GLU A 520 12.96 -18.45 -5.10
N GLU A 521 13.55 -17.26 -5.04
CA GLU A 521 12.92 -16.07 -5.62
C GLU A 521 12.96 -16.21 -7.14
N THR A 522 11.80 -16.10 -7.76
CA THR A 522 11.72 -16.15 -9.22
C THR A 522 12.15 -14.76 -9.73
N GLU A 523 13.09 -14.66 -10.67
CA GLU A 523 13.56 -13.36 -11.22
C GLU A 523 12.50 -12.72 -12.11
N PRO A 524 12.21 -11.39 -12.08
CA PRO A 524 11.12 -10.76 -12.85
C PRO A 524 11.07 -11.18 -14.33
N THR A 525 10.27 -12.20 -14.69
CA THR A 525 10.14 -12.70 -16.06
C THR A 525 9.07 -11.89 -16.78
N ASP A 526 9.35 -10.59 -16.98
CA ASP A 526 8.66 -9.78 -17.99
C ASP A 526 9.55 -9.58 -19.23
N ARG A 527 10.74 -10.20 -19.24
CA ARG A 527 11.61 -10.35 -20.41
C ARG A 527 11.79 -11.85 -20.67
N PRO A 528 11.87 -12.29 -21.93
CA PRO A 528 12.35 -13.64 -22.22
C PRO A 528 13.74 -13.81 -21.60
N ASP A 529 13.91 -14.84 -20.78
CA ASP A 529 15.21 -15.29 -20.29
C ASP A 529 16.06 -15.71 -21.49
N ASP A 530 16.90 -14.82 -22.00
CA ASP A 530 17.81 -15.18 -23.10
C ASP A 530 19.17 -15.70 -22.63
N ASP A 531 19.48 -15.70 -21.32
CA ASP A 531 20.84 -16.07 -20.85
C ASP A 531 20.90 -16.83 -19.50
N GLN A 532 19.78 -17.33 -18.95
CA GLN A 532 19.78 -18.19 -17.74
C GLN A 532 19.41 -19.65 -17.99
N SER A 533 19.50 -20.13 -19.24
CA SER A 533 19.59 -21.57 -19.41
C SER A 533 20.87 -22.06 -18.69
N GLU A 534 20.76 -23.10 -17.88
CA GLU A 534 21.90 -23.86 -17.38
C GLU A 534 22.63 -24.50 -18.57
N ASN A 535 23.31 -23.70 -19.37
CA ASN A 535 24.13 -24.18 -20.47
C ASN A 535 25.22 -25.04 -19.83
N GLN A 536 25.16 -26.35 -20.05
CA GLN A 536 26.06 -27.33 -19.45
C GLN A 536 27.40 -27.33 -20.18
N VAL A 537 28.12 -26.22 -20.07
CA VAL A 537 29.48 -26.12 -20.57
C VAL A 537 30.36 -27.08 -19.75
N PRO A 538 31.06 -28.03 -20.37
CA PRO A 538 31.86 -28.99 -19.62
C PRO A 538 33.00 -28.29 -18.85
N PRO A 539 33.12 -28.49 -17.53
CA PRO A 539 34.22 -27.90 -16.76
C PRO A 539 35.58 -28.53 -17.10
N THR A 540 35.56 -29.66 -17.83
CA THR A 540 36.72 -30.44 -18.28
C THR A 540 37.28 -29.99 -19.62
N LEU A 541 36.79 -28.89 -20.21
CA LEU A 541 37.38 -28.32 -21.42
C LEU A 541 38.84 -27.94 -21.17
N THR A 542 39.70 -28.26 -22.13
CA THR A 542 41.14 -27.99 -22.05
C THR A 542 41.57 -26.99 -23.10
N LYS A 543 42.60 -26.19 -22.80
CA LYS A 543 43.17 -25.25 -23.77
C LYS A 543 43.64 -25.99 -25.03
N ASP A 544 43.40 -25.36 -26.18
CA ASP A 544 43.70 -25.84 -27.54
C ASP A 544 42.88 -27.06 -27.99
N GLU A 545 41.97 -27.58 -27.16
CA GLU A 545 41.06 -28.68 -27.51
C GLU A 545 40.24 -28.35 -28.76
N LEU A 546 40.21 -29.29 -29.71
CA LEU A 546 39.42 -29.18 -30.93
C LEU A 546 37.95 -29.53 -30.65
N LEU A 547 37.04 -28.72 -31.16
CA LEU A 547 35.60 -28.90 -31.03
C LEU A 547 34.98 -29.11 -32.40
N ASP A 548 34.04 -30.04 -32.47
CA ASP A 548 33.20 -30.22 -33.65
C ASP A 548 32.09 -29.18 -33.65
N LEU A 549 32.03 -28.41 -34.73
CA LEU A 549 30.83 -27.65 -35.04
C LEU A 549 29.71 -28.62 -35.43
N LEU A 550 28.62 -28.60 -34.68
CA LEU A 550 27.40 -29.33 -35.03
C LEU A 550 26.44 -28.43 -35.81
N LYS A 551 26.33 -27.17 -35.40
CA LYS A 551 25.42 -26.20 -36.02
C LYS A 551 25.82 -24.77 -35.70
N VAL A 552 25.74 -23.88 -36.69
CA VAL A 552 25.72 -22.42 -36.47
C VAL A 552 24.26 -21.98 -36.40
N LEU A 553 23.93 -21.16 -35.41
CA LEU A 553 22.59 -20.71 -35.08
C LEU A 553 22.55 -19.18 -35.10
N PRO A 554 22.22 -18.56 -36.25
CA PRO A 554 21.87 -17.15 -36.29
C PRO A 554 20.48 -16.96 -35.69
N GLU A 555 20.36 -16.14 -34.66
CA GLU A 555 19.11 -15.82 -33.98
C GLU A 555 18.80 -14.33 -34.17
N GLN A 556 17.66 -14.06 -34.81
CA GLN A 556 17.13 -12.71 -34.95
C GLN A 556 16.35 -12.35 -33.69
N HIS A 557 16.59 -11.14 -33.22
CA HIS A 557 15.93 -10.58 -32.06
C HIS A 557 15.50 -9.15 -32.32
N PHE A 558 14.53 -8.70 -31.54
CA PHE A 558 14.07 -7.32 -31.54
C PHE A 558 14.05 -6.82 -30.12
N THR A 559 14.52 -5.60 -29.92
CA THR A 559 14.33 -4.92 -28.64
C THR A 559 12.83 -4.82 -28.35
N GLN A 560 12.46 -4.90 -27.07
CA GLN A 560 11.07 -4.88 -26.63
C GLN A 560 10.81 -3.60 -25.85
N PRO A 561 9.60 -3.01 -25.94
CA PRO A 561 9.25 -1.88 -25.09
C PRO A 561 9.24 -2.30 -23.62
N PRO A 562 9.36 -1.34 -22.69
CA PRO A 562 9.18 -1.64 -21.28
C PRO A 562 7.79 -2.26 -21.03
N PRO A 563 7.69 -3.32 -20.20
CA PRO A 563 6.42 -4.01 -19.99
C PRO A 563 5.42 -3.10 -19.28
N ARG A 564 4.13 -3.26 -19.61
CA ARG A 564 3.05 -2.62 -18.84
C ARG A 564 3.13 -3.01 -17.37
N TYR A 565 2.75 -2.09 -16.50
CA TYR A 565 2.68 -2.39 -15.07
C TYR A 565 1.58 -3.43 -14.78
N SER A 566 1.89 -4.44 -13.98
CA SER A 566 0.88 -5.10 -13.13
C SER A 566 0.63 -4.28 -11.86
N GLU A 567 -0.38 -4.63 -11.05
CA GLU A 567 -0.58 -4.01 -9.72
C GLU A 567 0.71 -4.03 -8.88
N ALA A 568 1.42 -5.17 -8.87
CA ALA A 568 2.64 -5.36 -8.10
C ALA A 568 3.80 -4.47 -8.58
N THR A 569 4.02 -4.41 -9.89
CA THR A 569 5.10 -3.58 -10.45
C THR A 569 4.77 -2.10 -10.39
N LEU A 570 3.48 -1.72 -10.36
CA LEU A 570 3.08 -0.34 -10.07
C LEU A 570 3.39 0.03 -8.61
N VAL A 571 3.14 -0.87 -7.66
CA VAL A 571 3.54 -0.66 -6.25
C VAL A 571 5.05 -0.50 -6.12
N LYS A 572 5.83 -1.34 -6.81
CA LYS A 572 7.28 -1.21 -6.87
C LYS A 572 7.70 0.17 -7.42
N ALA A 573 7.14 0.58 -8.54
CA ALA A 573 7.46 1.88 -9.14
C ALA A 573 7.09 3.04 -8.20
N MET A 574 5.92 2.99 -7.56
CA MET A 574 5.51 3.99 -6.55
C MET A 574 6.50 4.05 -5.38
N GLU A 575 6.94 2.91 -4.85
CA GLU A 575 7.97 2.84 -3.79
C GLU A 575 9.31 3.44 -4.25
N GLU A 576 9.79 3.08 -5.45
CA GLU A 576 11.05 3.59 -6.02
C GLU A 576 11.04 5.11 -6.23
N HIS A 577 9.87 5.67 -6.55
CA HIS A 577 9.65 7.11 -6.71
C HIS A 577 9.24 7.83 -5.41
N GLY A 578 9.18 7.14 -4.26
CA GLY A 578 8.78 7.75 -2.98
C GLY A 578 7.29 8.13 -2.89
N ILE A 579 6.47 7.62 -3.81
CA ILE A 579 5.04 7.89 -3.90
C ILE A 579 4.27 6.90 -3.03
N GLY A 580 3.46 7.40 -2.09
CA GLY A 580 2.70 6.56 -1.19
C GLY A 580 3.56 5.90 -0.11
N ARG A 581 2.93 5.01 0.66
CA ARG A 581 3.51 4.36 1.84
C ARG A 581 2.91 2.93 1.96
N PRO A 582 3.49 2.04 2.78
CA PRO A 582 2.91 0.72 3.10
C PRO A 582 1.40 0.69 3.34
N SER A 583 0.87 1.72 4.00
CA SER A 583 -0.56 1.88 4.31
C SER A 583 -1.42 2.26 3.11
N THR A 584 -0.85 2.80 2.03
CA THR A 584 -1.60 3.39 0.91
C THR A 584 -1.43 2.67 -0.44
N TYR A 585 -0.38 1.86 -0.63
CA TYR A 585 -0.12 1.21 -1.93
C TYR A 585 -1.33 0.47 -2.53
N ALA A 586 -1.91 -0.47 -1.79
CA ALA A 586 -3.04 -1.26 -2.28
C ALA A 586 -4.29 -0.42 -2.52
N SER A 587 -4.55 0.59 -1.67
CA SER A 587 -5.74 1.45 -1.79
C SER A 587 -5.62 2.43 -2.95
N ILE A 588 -4.42 2.92 -3.27
CA ILE A 588 -4.15 3.74 -4.46
C ILE A 588 -4.47 2.94 -5.72
N VAL A 589 -3.88 1.75 -5.87
CA VAL A 589 -4.06 0.86 -7.03
C VAL A 589 -5.53 0.47 -7.21
N GLU A 590 -6.23 0.15 -6.11
CA GLU A 590 -7.65 -0.15 -6.14
C GLU A 590 -8.50 1.07 -6.54
N THR A 591 -8.14 2.27 -6.06
CA THR A 591 -8.94 3.47 -6.32
C THR A 591 -8.83 3.94 -7.77
N VAL A 592 -7.63 3.93 -8.37
CA VAL A 592 -7.47 4.36 -9.77
C VAL A 592 -8.23 3.43 -10.73
N GLN A 593 -8.30 2.14 -10.41
CA GLN A 593 -9.11 1.17 -11.14
C GLN A 593 -10.62 1.40 -10.93
N LYS A 594 -11.08 1.51 -9.68
CA LYS A 594 -12.50 1.75 -9.37
C LYS A 594 -13.06 3.03 -9.98
N ARG A 595 -12.21 4.05 -10.18
CA ARG A 595 -12.59 5.32 -10.80
C ARG A 595 -12.54 5.29 -12.33
N GLY A 596 -12.11 4.18 -12.93
CA GLY A 596 -12.07 3.99 -14.37
C GLY A 596 -10.97 4.80 -15.08
N TYR A 597 -9.90 5.18 -14.36
CA TYR A 597 -8.73 5.81 -14.99
C TYR A 597 -7.77 4.79 -15.59
N VAL A 598 -7.73 3.61 -14.99
CA VAL A 598 -6.89 2.49 -15.39
C VAL A 598 -7.77 1.26 -15.39
N GLU A 599 -7.63 0.43 -16.41
CA GLU A 599 -8.27 -0.88 -16.46
C GLU A 599 -7.21 -1.98 -16.42
N GLN A 600 -7.64 -3.17 -15.99
CA GLN A 600 -6.76 -4.31 -15.93
C GLN A 600 -7.18 -5.34 -16.97
N ASP A 601 -6.34 -5.52 -17.99
CA ASP A 601 -6.44 -6.62 -18.96
C ASP A 601 -5.25 -7.57 -18.78
N SER A 602 -5.51 -8.87 -18.74
CA SER A 602 -4.47 -9.90 -18.64
C SER A 602 -3.43 -9.63 -17.55
N ARG A 603 -3.87 -9.03 -16.43
CA ARG A 603 -3.06 -8.64 -15.25
C ARG A 603 -2.07 -7.50 -15.48
N ARG A 604 -2.20 -6.80 -16.59
CA ARG A 604 -1.51 -5.57 -16.92
C ARG A 604 -2.48 -4.41 -16.85
N LEU A 605 -1.97 -3.26 -16.44
CA LEU A 605 -2.69 -2.02 -16.26
C LEU A 605 -2.57 -1.21 -17.54
N HIS A 606 -3.72 -0.84 -18.10
CA HIS A 606 -3.84 0.00 -19.29
C HIS A 606 -4.50 1.31 -18.87
N PRO A 607 -4.01 2.47 -19.33
CA PRO A 607 -4.74 3.71 -19.12
C PRO A 607 -6.02 3.70 -19.96
N THR A 608 -7.12 4.20 -19.42
CA THR A 608 -8.34 4.42 -20.21
C THR A 608 -8.23 5.76 -20.94
N PRO A 609 -9.03 6.02 -22.00
CA PRO A 609 -9.07 7.35 -22.64
C PRO A 609 -9.38 8.48 -21.65
N THR A 610 -10.20 8.19 -20.64
CA THR A 610 -10.47 9.13 -19.54
C THR A 610 -9.24 9.34 -18.66
N GLY A 611 -8.48 8.27 -18.37
CA GLY A 611 -7.22 8.32 -17.63
C GLY A 611 -6.17 9.18 -18.32
N GLU A 612 -5.97 9.00 -19.63
CA GLU A 612 -5.04 9.78 -20.44
C GLU A 612 -5.43 11.26 -20.47
N LEU A 613 -6.69 11.56 -20.79
CA LEU A 613 -7.17 12.94 -20.88
C LEU A 613 -7.06 13.68 -19.54
N VAL A 614 -7.45 13.03 -18.44
CA VAL A 614 -7.32 13.64 -17.11
C VAL A 614 -5.85 13.80 -16.73
N ASN A 615 -5.00 12.81 -17.04
CA ASN A 615 -3.57 12.94 -16.83
C ASN A 615 -3.00 14.16 -17.56
N ASP A 616 -3.30 14.33 -18.85
CA ASP A 616 -2.75 15.42 -19.65
C ASP A 616 -3.19 16.78 -19.16
N MET A 617 -4.49 16.93 -18.86
CA MET A 617 -5.03 18.13 -18.25
C MET A 617 -4.33 18.47 -16.94
N LEU A 618 -4.08 17.47 -16.09
CA LEU A 618 -3.44 17.69 -14.80
C LEU A 618 -1.95 18.00 -14.92
N VAL A 619 -1.24 17.34 -15.83
CA VAL A 619 0.19 17.58 -16.09
C VAL A 619 0.41 18.98 -16.68
N GLU A 620 -0.46 19.41 -17.61
CA GLU A 620 -0.36 20.72 -18.25
C GLU A 620 -0.66 21.87 -17.28
N HIS A 621 -1.74 21.76 -16.49
CA HIS A 621 -2.24 22.88 -15.68
C HIS A 621 -1.79 22.85 -14.21
N PHE A 622 -1.29 21.72 -13.72
CA PHE A 622 -0.80 21.54 -12.34
C PHE A 622 0.61 20.91 -12.28
N PRO A 623 1.59 21.38 -13.07
CA PRO A 623 2.89 20.72 -13.23
C PRO A 623 3.67 20.62 -11.91
N ASP A 624 3.54 21.61 -11.02
CA ASP A 624 4.29 21.69 -9.76
C ASP A 624 3.59 21.02 -8.58
N VAL A 625 2.28 20.77 -8.69
CA VAL A 625 1.42 20.38 -7.56
C VAL A 625 1.03 18.90 -7.62
N LEU A 626 1.13 18.31 -8.82
CA LEU A 626 0.83 16.91 -9.11
C LEU A 626 2.01 16.19 -9.78
N SER A 627 3.23 16.71 -9.64
CA SER A 627 4.44 16.00 -10.06
C SER A 627 4.79 14.85 -9.11
N VAL A 628 5.58 13.92 -9.64
CA VAL A 628 6.19 12.83 -8.87
C VAL A 628 7.04 13.40 -7.73
N ASP A 629 7.96 14.32 -8.04
CA ASP A 629 8.88 14.90 -7.05
C ASP A 629 8.15 15.69 -5.97
N PHE A 630 7.12 16.48 -6.33
CA PHE A 630 6.32 17.20 -5.36
C PHE A 630 5.60 16.23 -4.40
N THR A 631 5.04 15.16 -4.96
CA THR A 631 4.35 14.13 -4.18
C THR A 631 5.29 13.41 -3.22
N ALA A 632 6.51 13.10 -3.65
CA ALA A 632 7.53 12.49 -2.81
C ALA A 632 8.00 13.43 -1.68
N ASN A 633 8.36 14.67 -2.02
CA ASN A 633 8.80 15.68 -1.04
C ASN A 633 7.76 15.94 0.04
N LEU A 634 6.48 15.98 -0.33
CA LEU A 634 5.41 16.18 0.64
C LEU A 634 5.25 14.99 1.59
N GLU A 635 5.54 13.78 1.14
CA GLU A 635 5.53 12.64 2.05
C GLU A 635 6.72 12.72 3.04
N ASP A 636 7.89 13.21 2.59
CA ASP A 636 9.02 13.53 3.47
C ASP A 636 8.67 14.68 4.46
N ASP A 637 7.89 15.67 4.03
CA ASP A 637 7.37 16.73 4.91
C ASP A 637 6.46 16.15 6.01
N LEU A 638 5.58 15.22 5.66
CA LEU A 638 4.74 14.50 6.62
C LEU A 638 5.57 13.65 7.58
N ASP A 639 6.70 13.11 7.13
CA ASP A 639 7.65 12.38 7.98
C ASP A 639 8.32 13.35 8.98
N ARG A 640 8.76 14.52 8.53
CA ARG A 640 9.31 15.57 9.40
C ARG A 640 8.30 16.08 10.43
N ILE A 641 7.02 16.18 10.08
CA ILE A 641 5.96 16.49 11.05
C ILE A 641 5.86 15.39 12.10
N ALA A 642 5.81 14.12 11.68
CA ALA A 642 5.69 12.98 12.61
C ALA A 642 6.89 12.81 13.55
N GLU A 643 8.03 13.42 13.22
CA GLU A 643 9.26 13.45 14.02
C GLU A 643 9.35 14.69 14.93
N GLY A 644 8.35 15.56 14.94
CA GLY A 644 8.36 16.83 15.66
C GLY A 644 9.36 17.85 15.10
N LYS A 645 9.87 17.64 13.88
CA LYS A 645 10.87 18.51 13.23
C LYS A 645 10.25 19.67 12.45
N SER A 646 8.94 19.66 12.22
CA SER A 646 8.24 20.69 11.45
C SER A 646 6.77 20.80 11.89
N ALA A 647 6.25 22.01 11.96
CA ALA A 647 4.83 22.24 12.20
C ALA A 647 4.03 21.97 10.92
N TRP A 648 2.82 21.40 11.06
CA TRP A 648 2.05 20.96 9.90
C TRP A 648 1.33 22.10 9.15
N VAL A 649 0.81 23.10 9.87
CA VAL A 649 0.06 24.22 9.29
C VAL A 649 0.85 24.96 8.19
N PRO A 650 2.12 25.37 8.40
CA PRO A 650 2.90 26.05 7.36
C PRO A 650 3.12 25.21 6.09
N ILE A 651 3.26 23.89 6.24
CA ILE A 651 3.44 22.97 5.10
C ILE A 651 2.15 22.92 4.28
N ILE A 652 1.00 22.76 4.94
CA ILE A 652 -0.31 22.76 4.27
C ILE A 652 -0.60 24.12 3.63
N ASP A 653 -0.26 25.22 4.30
CA ASP A 653 -0.47 26.57 3.77
C ASP A 653 0.36 26.82 2.51
N SER A 654 1.66 26.54 2.56
CA SER A 654 2.55 26.72 1.41
C SER A 654 2.09 25.89 0.21
N PHE A 655 1.51 24.71 0.43
CA PHE A 655 0.89 23.93 -0.63
C PHE A 655 -0.38 24.59 -1.15
N TYR A 656 -1.31 24.88 -0.24
CA TYR A 656 -2.67 25.27 -0.59
C TYR A 656 -2.72 26.59 -1.34
N GLN A 657 -1.90 27.58 -0.96
CA GLN A 657 -1.83 28.86 -1.67
C GLN A 657 -1.44 28.68 -3.14
N LYS A 658 -0.41 27.86 -3.41
CA LYS A 658 0.02 27.54 -4.77
C LYS A 658 -1.06 26.77 -5.53
N PHE A 659 -1.67 25.78 -4.88
CA PHE A 659 -2.71 24.96 -5.48
C PHE A 659 -3.96 25.79 -5.84
N ASP A 660 -4.44 26.66 -4.95
CA ASP A 660 -5.63 27.48 -5.16
C ASP A 660 -5.42 28.50 -6.29
N GLN A 661 -4.23 29.10 -6.36
CA GLN A 661 -3.85 29.99 -7.46
C GLN A 661 -3.88 29.25 -8.80
N ARG A 662 -3.25 28.07 -8.88
CA ARG A 662 -3.26 27.24 -10.09
C ARG A 662 -4.66 26.79 -10.47
N LEU A 663 -5.48 26.41 -9.48
CA LEU A 663 -6.85 25.97 -9.71
C LEU A 663 -7.70 27.07 -10.36
N LYS A 664 -7.57 28.32 -9.90
CA LYS A 664 -8.25 29.48 -10.49
C LYS A 664 -7.82 29.67 -11.96
N SER A 665 -6.52 29.69 -12.22
CA SER A 665 -6.00 29.82 -13.59
C SER A 665 -6.42 28.66 -14.50
N ALA A 666 -6.46 27.44 -13.98
CA ALA A 666 -6.87 26.25 -14.74
C ALA A 666 -8.36 26.28 -15.10
N ASP A 667 -9.23 26.75 -14.20
CA ASP A 667 -10.67 26.84 -14.49
C ASP A 667 -10.96 27.82 -15.63
N ASP A 668 -10.18 28.89 -15.75
CA ASP A 668 -10.31 29.84 -16.86
C ASP A 668 -9.70 29.29 -18.16
N ALA A 669 -8.53 28.65 -18.09
CA ALA A 669 -7.77 28.22 -19.27
C ALA A 669 -8.29 26.94 -19.93
N ILE A 670 -8.84 25.99 -19.17
CA ILE A 670 -9.21 24.67 -19.69
C ILE A 670 -10.52 24.77 -20.50
N PRO A 671 -10.56 24.43 -21.80
CA PRO A 671 -11.81 24.34 -22.53
C PRO A 671 -12.60 23.10 -22.10
N LYS A 672 -13.94 23.16 -22.23
CA LYS A 672 -14.79 21.99 -21.96
C LYS A 672 -14.56 20.92 -23.02
N GLN A 673 -14.14 19.74 -22.60
CA GLN A 673 -13.89 18.59 -23.46
C GLN A 673 -15.22 17.91 -23.81
N ASN A 674 -15.44 17.60 -25.10
CA ASN A 674 -16.59 16.85 -25.59
C ASN A 674 -16.23 15.37 -25.68
N ILE A 675 -16.42 14.63 -24.59
CA ILE A 675 -16.28 13.17 -24.60
C ILE A 675 -17.67 12.59 -24.80
N GLN A 676 -17.87 11.80 -25.87
CA GLN A 676 -19.06 10.96 -25.96
C GLN A 676 -19.03 10.01 -24.75
N ALA A 677 -20.07 10.05 -23.92
CA ALA A 677 -20.14 9.21 -22.74
C ALA A 677 -20.08 7.73 -23.16
N GLU A 678 -18.94 7.08 -22.94
CA GLU A 678 -18.91 5.62 -22.92
C GLU A 678 -19.94 5.13 -21.90
N PRO A 679 -20.72 4.08 -22.21
CA PRO A 679 -21.76 3.60 -21.33
C PRO A 679 -21.16 3.26 -19.96
N ASP A 680 -21.71 3.88 -18.92
CA ASP A 680 -21.33 3.62 -17.52
C ASP A 680 -21.35 2.10 -17.28
N TYR A 681 -20.20 1.52 -16.93
CA TYR A 681 -20.15 0.17 -16.41
C TYR A 681 -20.82 0.19 -15.03
N VAL A 682 -22.13 -0.04 -15.01
CA VAL A 682 -22.90 -0.25 -13.79
C VAL A 682 -22.47 -1.59 -13.21
N GLY A 683 -21.39 -1.58 -12.43
CA GLY A 683 -21.11 -2.64 -11.48
C GLY A 683 -22.31 -2.71 -10.52
N ARG A 684 -23.12 -3.75 -10.66
CA ARG A 684 -24.16 -4.09 -9.68
C ARG A 684 -23.47 -4.54 -8.39
N ASP A 685 -23.90 -3.89 -7.31
CA ASP A 685 -23.77 -4.19 -5.87
C ASP A 685 -22.41 -3.96 -5.17
#